data_AF-A0ABC9FZ85-F1
#
_entry.id   AF-A0ABC9FZ85-F1
#
_cell.length_a   1.000
_cell.length_b   1.000
_cell.length_c   1.000
_cell.angle_alpha   90.00
_cell.angle_beta   90.00
_cell.angle_gamma   90.00
#
_symmetry.space_group_name_H-M   'P 1'
#
loop_
_entity.id
_entity.type
_entity.pdbx_description
1 polymer ?
#
loop_
_entity_poly.entity_id
_entity_poly.type
_entity_poly.pdbx_seq_one_letter_code
_entity_poly.pdbx_strand_id
1 'polypeptide(L)'
;MALAPFLATFLAASLFATDVAEAAGEVGVNYGRVANDLPDPASVVNLLKQNGVTMVKIYDANPKVLQSFANTGIKMMVMLPNENLADAARDKGYALGWVRKNVQAYLPATQIHAVAVGNEVFDSRPDLNQNLVPAMANVQAALAQLGLADAVKVTTPLAFSAVTDSYPPSKGRFRDDVAQAVMKPMLEFLQRTGSYLTVNIYPFLAYADNPDKISLDYALGNTNNNPGGAAAAGLLDASEVENNGVPDDDTGLVYYSLLDAQLDATYYAMDKLGFPSLKAYLGETGHPSGGRRRRAGSSPRHGRRHLMAGDDDDDPPVATVANAHAYINNVINRVLSGNTGTPHRPDADMDVYIFALFNENEKGSGADDIEQNFGLFYPNMQKVYEFDFQHITGGGGGGGGGGGGGSAKASWCVANAGVGDSRLQAALDWACGHGADCGAIQPGAACFQPDTKLAHASYAFNDYYQRKGRASGTCDFNGAAHVVYQAPADTCSAKASWCVANTAVGDARLQAALDWACGNGADCSTIQPGATCFQPDTKAAHASYAFNSYYQRKGRASGTCDFAGAASVVYQEPSGQYSVVTSQRLRLDVELVRGERGRRGRAAAGGAGLRVRPRRGLRRHPAQRRVLRAQHQGRARLARLQQLLPAERQGQRRLRLRRRRLRRAPGAKDRKLRAPIQGLN
;
A
#
# COMPACT_ATOMS: atom_id res chain seq x y z
N MET A 1 -67.62 48.40 26.32
CA MET A 1 -66.82 47.57 27.26
C MET A 1 -66.87 46.14 26.75
N ALA A 2 -65.83 45.35 26.53
CA ALA A 2 -64.39 45.54 26.56
C ALA A 2 -63.77 44.26 25.93
N LEU A 3 -62.66 44.43 25.20
CA LEU A 3 -61.46 43.56 25.15
C LEU A 3 -61.61 42.04 24.86
N ALA A 4 -61.04 41.60 23.73
CA ALA A 4 -60.38 40.28 23.56
C ALA A 4 -59.13 40.20 24.48
N PRO A 5 -58.43 39.06 24.78
CA PRO A 5 -58.08 38.01 23.79
C PRO A 5 -57.64 36.57 24.27
N PHE A 6 -57.26 35.74 23.29
CA PHE A 6 -56.23 34.66 23.27
C PHE A 6 -56.34 33.31 24.05
N LEU A 7 -55.85 32.27 23.35
CA LEU A 7 -55.19 31.01 23.77
C LEU A 7 -56.04 29.74 24.02
N ALA A 8 -55.98 28.79 23.07
CA ALA A 8 -55.41 27.44 23.26
C ALA A 8 -55.89 26.45 22.15
N THR A 9 -55.19 26.42 21.01
CA THR A 9 -55.19 25.26 20.12
C THR A 9 -53.74 24.78 19.98
N PHE A 10 -53.40 23.74 20.73
CA PHE A 10 -52.15 23.01 20.60
C PHE A 10 -52.17 22.28 19.24
N LEU A 11 -51.53 22.88 18.22
CA LEU A 11 -51.16 22.18 17.00
C LEU A 11 -49.86 21.44 17.27
N ALA A 12 -49.93 20.12 17.44
CA ALA A 12 -48.75 19.25 17.45
C ALA A 12 -48.18 19.17 16.02
N ALA A 13 -47.46 20.21 15.62
CA ALA A 13 -46.52 20.14 14.51
C ALA A 13 -45.31 19.34 15.00
N SER A 14 -45.36 18.03 14.82
CA SER A 14 -44.19 17.16 14.91
C SER A 14 -43.24 17.60 13.78
N LEU A 15 -42.31 18.49 14.10
CA LEU A 15 -41.11 18.74 13.34
C LEU A 15 -40.39 17.39 13.24
N PHE A 16 -40.59 16.68 12.13
CA PHE A 16 -39.57 15.78 11.62
C PHE A 16 -38.42 16.68 11.16
N ALA A 17 -37.61 17.15 12.11
CA ALA A 17 -36.23 17.47 11.82
C ALA A 17 -35.61 16.13 11.41
N THR A 18 -35.59 15.87 10.10
CA THR A 18 -34.57 14.98 9.57
C THR A 18 -33.27 15.70 9.83
N ASP A 19 -32.63 15.37 10.95
CA ASP A 19 -31.18 15.51 11.05
C ASP A 19 -30.63 14.70 9.88
N VAL A 20 -30.43 15.35 8.75
CA VAL A 20 -29.42 14.92 7.79
C VAL A 20 -28.12 15.10 8.56
N ALA A 21 -27.73 14.07 9.30
CA ALA A 21 -26.34 13.88 9.62
C ALA A 21 -25.63 13.94 8.27
N GLU A 22 -24.94 15.06 8.00
CA GLU A 22 -24.06 15.19 6.86
C GLU A 22 -23.12 14.00 6.97
N ALA A 23 -23.21 13.10 5.98
CA ALA A 23 -22.48 11.84 6.04
C ALA A 23 -21.00 12.20 6.13
N ALA A 24 -20.34 11.76 7.21
CA ALA A 24 -18.88 11.81 7.28
C ALA A 24 -18.31 11.28 5.96
N GLY A 25 -17.26 11.92 5.43
CA GLY A 25 -16.71 11.61 4.11
C GLY A 25 -16.50 10.10 3.89
N GLU A 26 -16.65 9.64 2.65
CA GLU A 26 -16.48 8.23 2.30
C GLU A 26 -15.07 7.95 1.73
N VAL A 27 -14.47 6.83 2.13
CA VAL A 27 -13.19 6.35 1.57
C VAL A 27 -13.45 5.21 0.58
N GLY A 28 -13.07 5.45 -0.68
CA GLY A 28 -13.05 4.48 -1.75
C GLY A 28 -11.65 4.17 -2.29
N VAL A 29 -11.60 3.34 -3.32
CA VAL A 29 -10.34 2.95 -4.00
C VAL A 29 -10.47 3.02 -5.52
N ASN A 30 -9.39 3.37 -6.19
CA ASN A 30 -9.29 3.29 -7.65
C ASN A 30 -8.98 1.84 -8.06
N TYR A 31 -9.89 1.20 -8.79
CA TYR A 31 -9.67 -0.13 -9.36
C TYR A 31 -9.06 -0.03 -10.77
N GLY A 32 -7.78 0.31 -10.79
CA GLY A 32 -6.91 0.26 -11.96
C GLY A 32 -6.73 -1.17 -12.48
N ARG A 33 -6.54 -1.31 -13.79
CA ARG A 33 -6.43 -2.60 -14.49
C ARG A 33 -5.38 -2.61 -15.60
N VAL A 34 -4.39 -1.72 -15.54
CA VAL A 34 -3.24 -1.70 -16.46
C VAL A 34 -2.20 -2.69 -15.95
N ALA A 35 -2.55 -3.98 -16.02
CA ALA A 35 -1.71 -5.09 -15.60
C ALA A 35 -2.20 -6.42 -16.18
N ASN A 36 -1.30 -7.41 -16.24
CA ASN A 36 -1.57 -8.73 -16.82
C ASN A 36 -1.69 -9.88 -15.81
N ASP A 37 -1.57 -9.60 -14.51
CA ASP A 37 -1.54 -10.59 -13.43
C ASP A 37 -2.65 -10.39 -12.36
N LEU A 38 -3.62 -9.51 -12.64
CA LEU A 38 -4.69 -9.18 -11.70
C LEU A 38 -5.73 -10.31 -11.53
N PRO A 39 -6.34 -10.42 -10.33
CA PRO A 39 -7.42 -11.37 -10.07
C PRO A 39 -8.68 -11.01 -10.85
N ASP A 40 -9.58 -11.98 -11.01
CA ASP A 40 -10.85 -11.76 -11.70
C ASP A 40 -11.76 -10.79 -10.89
N PRO A 41 -12.68 -10.06 -11.55
CA PRO A 41 -13.50 -9.05 -10.87
C PRO A 41 -14.38 -9.59 -9.72
N ALA A 42 -14.80 -10.86 -9.73
CA ALA A 42 -15.58 -11.41 -8.64
C ALA A 42 -14.72 -11.68 -7.39
N SER A 43 -13.48 -12.13 -7.60
CA SER A 43 -12.48 -12.21 -6.52
C SER A 43 -12.16 -10.82 -5.95
N VAL A 44 -12.08 -9.79 -6.80
CA VAL A 44 -11.89 -8.39 -6.37
C VAL A 44 -13.05 -7.90 -5.51
N VAL A 45 -14.30 -8.16 -5.88
CA VAL A 45 -15.47 -7.81 -5.07
C VAL A 45 -15.41 -8.45 -3.69
N ASN A 46 -15.02 -9.72 -3.60
CA ASN A 46 -14.85 -10.40 -2.32
C ASN A 46 -13.74 -9.77 -1.48
N LEU A 47 -12.62 -9.39 -2.11
CA LEU A 47 -11.51 -8.70 -1.45
C LEU A 47 -11.96 -7.35 -0.87
N LEU A 48 -12.70 -6.55 -1.63
CA LEU A 48 -13.22 -5.26 -1.20
C LEU A 48 -14.15 -5.41 0.03
N LYS A 49 -15.11 -6.33 -0.04
CA LYS A 49 -16.03 -6.62 1.07
C LYS A 49 -15.29 -7.07 2.34
N GLN A 50 -14.29 -7.94 2.20
CA GLN A 50 -13.49 -8.43 3.32
C GLN A 50 -12.69 -7.32 4.02
N ASN A 51 -12.40 -6.23 3.32
CA ASN A 51 -11.62 -5.11 3.85
C ASN A 51 -12.47 -3.86 4.10
N GLY A 52 -13.81 -3.97 4.11
CA GLY A 52 -14.71 -2.86 4.43
C GLY A 52 -14.76 -1.73 3.38
N VAL A 53 -14.27 -1.96 2.16
CA VAL A 53 -14.30 -0.94 1.11
C VAL A 53 -15.69 -0.87 0.48
N THR A 54 -16.32 0.30 0.54
CA THR A 54 -17.70 0.54 0.11
C THR A 54 -17.82 1.33 -1.18
N MET A 55 -16.71 1.89 -1.69
CA MET A 55 -16.71 2.77 -2.86
C MET A 55 -15.53 2.46 -3.79
N VAL A 56 -15.77 2.41 -5.10
CA VAL A 56 -14.75 2.13 -6.13
C VAL A 56 -14.87 3.06 -7.32
N LYS A 57 -13.76 3.55 -7.86
CA LYS A 57 -13.69 4.23 -9.16
C LYS A 57 -13.03 3.31 -10.19
N ILE A 58 -13.60 3.22 -11.39
CA ILE A 58 -13.00 2.52 -12.54
C ILE A 58 -12.76 3.51 -13.69
N TYR A 59 -11.74 3.24 -14.51
CA TYR A 59 -11.29 4.11 -15.61
C TYR A 59 -11.98 3.82 -16.95
N ASP A 60 -13.09 3.08 -16.92
CA ASP A 60 -13.91 2.74 -18.08
C ASP A 60 -15.35 2.41 -17.63
N ALA A 61 -16.09 1.69 -18.47
CA ALA A 61 -17.35 1.05 -18.13
C ALA A 61 -17.36 -0.45 -18.52
N ASN A 62 -16.36 -1.20 -18.07
CA ASN A 62 -16.20 -2.61 -18.44
C ASN A 62 -17.41 -3.47 -17.99
N PRO A 63 -18.10 -4.17 -18.90
CA PRO A 63 -19.33 -4.90 -18.58
C PRO A 63 -19.11 -6.05 -17.59
N LYS A 64 -17.97 -6.75 -17.65
CA LYS A 64 -17.66 -7.86 -16.75
C LYS A 64 -17.47 -7.36 -15.32
N VAL A 65 -16.86 -6.19 -15.16
CA VAL A 65 -16.66 -5.56 -13.86
C VAL A 65 -18.00 -5.06 -13.33
N LEU A 66 -18.76 -4.32 -14.13
CA LEU A 66 -20.08 -3.82 -13.75
C LEU A 66 -21.02 -4.96 -13.31
N GLN A 67 -21.05 -6.08 -14.03
CA GLN A 67 -21.82 -7.27 -13.66
C GLN A 67 -21.36 -7.90 -12.35
N SER A 68 -20.06 -7.93 -12.10
CA SER A 68 -19.51 -8.54 -10.88
C SER A 68 -19.85 -7.72 -9.63
N PHE A 69 -20.08 -6.41 -9.78
CA PHE A 69 -20.48 -5.51 -8.69
C PHE A 69 -22.00 -5.49 -8.43
N ALA A 70 -22.80 -6.23 -9.19
CA ALA A 70 -24.24 -6.31 -9.01
C ALA A 70 -24.61 -6.89 -7.63
N ASN A 71 -25.54 -6.22 -6.93
CA ASN A 71 -26.06 -6.57 -5.62
C ASN A 71 -24.98 -6.72 -4.53
N THR A 72 -23.87 -5.98 -4.68
CA THR A 72 -22.76 -6.03 -3.72
C THR A 72 -22.86 -5.02 -2.60
N GLY A 73 -23.60 -3.92 -2.82
CA GLY A 73 -23.64 -2.75 -1.93
C GLY A 73 -22.43 -1.83 -2.08
N ILE A 74 -21.47 -2.14 -2.96
CA ILE A 74 -20.32 -1.28 -3.23
C ILE A 74 -20.71 -0.26 -4.31
N LYS A 75 -20.61 1.03 -3.99
CA LYS A 75 -20.88 2.12 -4.93
C LYS A 75 -19.75 2.27 -5.93
N MET A 76 -20.08 2.67 -7.16
CA MET A 76 -19.13 2.80 -8.26
C MET A 76 -19.20 4.16 -8.94
N MET A 77 -18.04 4.76 -9.17
CA MET A 77 -17.84 5.81 -10.18
C MET A 77 -17.29 5.16 -11.45
N VAL A 78 -17.99 5.34 -12.56
CA VAL A 78 -17.58 4.85 -13.89
C VAL A 78 -17.04 6.00 -14.72
N MET A 79 -16.27 5.70 -15.76
CA MET A 79 -15.63 6.74 -16.58
C MET A 79 -16.04 6.65 -18.04
N LEU A 80 -16.36 7.79 -18.64
CA LEU A 80 -16.33 7.99 -20.08
C LEU A 80 -14.88 8.34 -20.47
N PRO A 81 -14.15 7.42 -21.13
CA PRO A 81 -12.72 7.60 -21.39
C PRO A 81 -12.40 8.80 -22.30
N ASN A 82 -11.16 9.30 -22.24
CA ASN A 82 -10.73 10.47 -22.99
C ASN A 82 -10.88 10.31 -24.51
N GLU A 83 -10.76 9.10 -25.05
CA GLU A 83 -10.97 8.80 -26.47
C GLU A 83 -12.43 8.98 -26.93
N ASN A 84 -13.39 8.97 -26.01
CA ASN A 84 -14.82 9.14 -26.32
C ASN A 84 -15.32 10.58 -26.10
N LEU A 85 -14.48 11.47 -25.57
CA LEU A 85 -14.85 12.86 -25.25
C LEU A 85 -15.36 13.63 -26.46
N ALA A 86 -14.66 13.56 -27.60
CA ALA A 86 -15.01 14.31 -28.79
C ALA A 86 -16.39 13.91 -29.35
N ASP A 87 -16.70 12.61 -29.37
CA ASP A 87 -17.98 12.10 -29.84
C ASP A 87 -19.11 12.46 -28.87
N ALA A 88 -18.88 12.30 -27.57
CA ALA A 88 -19.84 12.68 -26.53
C ALA A 88 -20.14 14.18 -26.52
N ALA A 89 -19.15 15.03 -26.84
CA ALA A 89 -19.31 16.47 -26.96
C ALA A 89 -20.15 16.86 -28.19
N ARG A 90 -19.89 16.22 -29.32
CA ARG A 90 -20.49 16.56 -30.62
C ARG A 90 -21.91 16.03 -30.78
N ASP A 91 -22.19 14.84 -30.26
CA ASP A 91 -23.43 14.11 -30.53
C ASP A 91 -24.16 13.69 -29.24
N LYS A 92 -25.35 14.29 -29.03
CA LYS A 92 -26.24 13.94 -27.92
C LYS A 92 -26.74 12.50 -28.00
N GLY A 93 -26.97 11.98 -29.21
CA GLY A 93 -27.38 10.60 -29.44
C GLY A 93 -26.29 9.60 -29.02
N TYR A 94 -25.02 9.94 -29.29
CA TYR A 94 -23.88 9.18 -28.78
C TYR A 94 -23.85 9.15 -27.25
N ALA A 95 -23.94 10.31 -26.59
CA ALA A 95 -23.95 10.39 -25.13
C ALA A 95 -25.13 9.60 -24.52
N LEU A 96 -26.33 9.71 -25.09
CA LEU A 96 -27.50 8.94 -24.66
C LEU A 96 -27.30 7.43 -24.83
N GLY A 97 -26.76 7.01 -25.97
CA GLY A 97 -26.43 5.60 -26.23
C GLY A 97 -25.40 5.06 -25.23
N TRP A 98 -24.37 5.86 -24.94
CA TRP A 98 -23.35 5.52 -23.95
C TRP A 98 -23.95 5.35 -22.55
N VAL A 99 -24.74 6.32 -22.07
CA VAL A 99 -25.38 6.26 -20.74
C VAL A 99 -26.35 5.08 -20.65
N ARG A 100 -27.17 4.83 -21.67
CA ARG A 100 -28.06 3.65 -21.70
C ARG A 100 -27.29 2.34 -21.54
N LYS A 101 -26.22 2.19 -22.33
CA LYS A 101 -25.42 0.97 -22.39
C LYS A 101 -24.59 0.72 -21.13
N ASN A 102 -24.02 1.78 -20.57
CA ASN A 102 -22.96 1.69 -19.57
C ASN A 102 -23.40 2.07 -18.16
N VAL A 103 -24.54 2.75 -18.02
CA VAL A 103 -25.10 3.18 -16.72
C VAL A 103 -26.48 2.58 -16.49
N GLN A 104 -27.46 2.91 -17.33
CA GLN A 104 -28.85 2.47 -17.12
C GLN A 104 -28.99 0.95 -17.12
N ALA A 105 -28.27 0.25 -18.00
CA ALA A 105 -28.34 -1.21 -18.12
C ALA A 105 -27.91 -1.98 -16.85
N TYR A 106 -27.19 -1.34 -15.93
CA TYR A 106 -26.68 -1.98 -14.71
C TYR A 106 -27.40 -1.51 -13.43
N LEU A 107 -28.12 -0.39 -13.49
CA LEU A 107 -28.91 0.10 -12.36
C LEU A 107 -30.25 -0.67 -12.24
N PRO A 108 -30.73 -0.91 -11.00
CA PRO A 108 -30.13 -0.56 -9.71
C PRO A 108 -29.17 -1.64 -9.16
N ALA A 109 -28.98 -2.76 -9.86
CA ALA A 109 -28.21 -3.89 -9.33
C ALA A 109 -26.77 -3.49 -9.01
N THR A 110 -26.10 -2.76 -9.89
CA THR A 110 -24.79 -2.16 -9.65
C THR A 110 -24.97 -0.69 -9.28
N GLN A 111 -24.55 -0.29 -8.07
CA GLN A 111 -24.77 1.06 -7.55
C GLN A 111 -23.82 2.08 -8.19
N ILE A 112 -24.13 2.53 -9.41
CA ILE A 112 -23.38 3.61 -10.06
C ILE A 112 -23.88 4.94 -9.49
N HIS A 113 -23.01 5.70 -8.81
CA HIS A 113 -23.38 7.00 -8.20
C HIS A 113 -22.81 8.19 -8.98
N ALA A 114 -21.81 7.98 -9.83
CA ALA A 114 -21.20 9.04 -10.61
C ALA A 114 -20.62 8.55 -11.95
N VAL A 115 -20.61 9.46 -12.93
CA VAL A 115 -19.87 9.35 -14.19
C VAL A 115 -18.76 10.40 -14.20
N ALA A 116 -17.52 9.95 -14.20
CA ALA A 116 -16.35 10.76 -14.53
C ALA A 116 -16.26 10.93 -16.05
N VAL A 117 -16.38 12.15 -16.56
CA VAL A 117 -16.24 12.45 -17.99
C VAL A 117 -14.80 12.87 -18.25
N GLY A 118 -14.03 11.95 -18.84
CA GLY A 118 -12.58 12.07 -18.98
C GLY A 118 -11.82 11.87 -17.67
N ASN A 119 -10.49 11.95 -17.76
CA ASN A 119 -9.54 11.93 -16.65
C ASN A 119 -8.31 12.75 -17.03
N GLU A 120 -7.98 13.77 -16.23
CA GLU A 120 -6.79 14.61 -16.42
C GLU A 120 -6.64 15.12 -17.86
N VAL A 121 -7.76 15.55 -18.45
CA VAL A 121 -7.87 15.89 -19.88
C VAL A 121 -6.88 16.98 -20.27
N PHE A 122 -6.67 17.96 -19.39
CA PHE A 122 -5.80 19.09 -19.67
C PHE A 122 -4.33 18.70 -19.88
N ASP A 123 -3.92 17.57 -19.32
CA ASP A 123 -2.54 17.08 -19.40
C ASP A 123 -2.42 15.97 -20.45
N SER A 124 -3.40 15.06 -20.49
CA SER A 124 -3.37 13.87 -21.35
C SER A 124 -3.91 14.09 -22.76
N ARG A 125 -4.88 15.00 -22.93
CA ARG A 125 -5.57 15.33 -24.18
C ARG A 125 -5.91 16.82 -24.25
N PRO A 126 -4.90 17.73 -24.21
CA PRO A 126 -5.13 19.17 -24.25
C PRO A 126 -5.88 19.62 -25.52
N ASP A 127 -5.79 18.83 -26.60
CA ASP A 127 -6.57 19.01 -27.84
C ASP A 127 -8.09 18.92 -27.63
N LEU A 128 -8.54 18.29 -26.55
CA LEU A 128 -9.95 18.08 -26.21
C LEU A 128 -10.49 19.01 -25.11
N ASN A 129 -9.71 20.00 -24.65
CA ASN A 129 -10.12 20.90 -23.56
C ASN A 129 -11.49 21.56 -23.82
N GLN A 130 -11.74 21.99 -25.05
CA GLN A 130 -13.00 22.63 -25.46
C GLN A 130 -14.17 21.64 -25.61
N ASN A 131 -13.89 20.34 -25.69
CA ASN A 131 -14.90 19.29 -25.76
C ASN A 131 -15.39 18.83 -24.38
N LEU A 132 -14.65 19.13 -23.31
CA LEU A 132 -14.91 18.59 -21.98
C LEU A 132 -16.29 19.01 -21.42
N VAL A 133 -16.55 20.31 -21.31
CA VAL A 133 -17.82 20.80 -20.76
C VAL A 133 -19.04 20.40 -21.63
N PRO A 134 -18.98 20.48 -22.98
CA PRO A 134 -20.05 19.97 -23.83
C PRO A 134 -20.33 18.47 -23.64
N ALA A 135 -19.30 17.63 -23.48
CA ALA A 135 -19.48 16.21 -23.20
C ALA A 135 -20.14 15.98 -21.84
N MET A 136 -19.70 16.67 -20.79
CA MET A 136 -20.33 16.63 -19.46
C MET A 136 -21.82 17.02 -19.55
N ALA A 137 -22.14 18.10 -20.27
CA ALA A 137 -23.50 18.56 -20.47
C ALA A 137 -24.38 17.53 -21.20
N ASN A 138 -23.84 16.87 -22.23
CA ASN A 138 -24.58 15.85 -22.98
C ASN A 138 -24.78 14.57 -22.16
N VAL A 139 -23.80 14.15 -21.34
CA VAL A 139 -23.96 13.02 -20.40
C VAL A 139 -25.02 13.34 -19.35
N GLN A 140 -25.02 14.55 -18.77
CA GLN A 140 -26.04 14.98 -17.82
C GLN A 140 -27.43 15.01 -18.46
N ALA A 141 -27.55 15.53 -19.69
CA ALA A 141 -28.82 15.56 -20.42
C ALA A 141 -29.35 14.14 -20.68
N ALA A 142 -28.45 13.21 -21.01
CA ALA A 142 -28.81 11.79 -21.16
C ALA A 142 -29.28 11.17 -19.84
N LEU A 143 -28.59 11.43 -18.72
CA LEU A 143 -29.03 10.97 -17.40
C LEU A 143 -30.40 11.55 -17.03
N ALA A 144 -30.62 12.84 -17.26
CA ALA A 144 -31.91 13.49 -17.01
C ALA A 144 -33.03 12.89 -17.87
N GLN A 145 -32.78 12.65 -19.17
CA GLN A 145 -33.74 12.03 -20.08
C GLN A 145 -34.13 10.60 -19.65
N LEU A 146 -33.24 9.90 -18.96
CA LEU A 146 -33.46 8.54 -18.45
C LEU A 146 -33.99 8.51 -17.02
N GLY A 147 -34.23 9.67 -16.39
CA GLY A 147 -34.68 9.76 -15.00
C GLY A 147 -33.60 9.38 -13.97
N LEU A 148 -32.32 9.53 -14.31
CA LEU A 148 -31.18 9.12 -13.49
C LEU A 148 -30.37 10.30 -12.91
N ALA A 149 -30.68 11.53 -13.28
CA ALA A 149 -29.89 12.72 -12.92
C ALA A 149 -29.79 12.99 -11.40
N ASP A 150 -30.76 12.54 -10.61
CA ASP A 150 -30.72 12.68 -9.15
C ASP A 150 -29.82 11.62 -8.49
N ALA A 151 -29.79 10.41 -9.07
CA ALA A 151 -29.06 9.26 -8.54
C ALA A 151 -27.60 9.19 -9.02
N VAL A 152 -27.30 9.73 -10.21
CA VAL A 152 -25.98 9.65 -10.83
C VAL A 152 -25.46 11.06 -11.14
N LYS A 153 -24.36 11.44 -10.48
CA LYS A 153 -23.70 12.74 -10.68
C LYS A 153 -22.74 12.71 -11.86
N VAL A 154 -22.51 13.85 -12.48
CA VAL A 154 -21.50 14.03 -13.54
C VAL A 154 -20.37 14.89 -13.00
N THR A 155 -19.15 14.35 -13.02
CA THR A 155 -17.93 15.05 -12.59
C THR A 155 -16.82 14.86 -13.64
N THR A 156 -15.67 15.50 -13.44
CA THR A 156 -14.45 15.24 -14.20
C THR A 156 -13.24 15.30 -13.25
N PRO A 157 -12.41 14.25 -13.17
CA PRO A 157 -11.18 14.28 -12.40
C PRO A 157 -10.12 15.13 -13.10
N LEU A 158 -9.68 16.20 -12.44
CA LEU A 158 -8.61 17.08 -12.89
C LEU A 158 -7.28 16.72 -12.23
N ALA A 159 -6.19 16.75 -12.97
CA ALA A 159 -4.86 16.75 -12.37
C ALA A 159 -4.66 18.05 -11.58
N PHE A 160 -3.94 17.99 -10.45
CA PHE A 160 -3.63 19.19 -9.66
C PHE A 160 -2.85 20.26 -10.45
N SER A 161 -2.16 19.88 -11.52
CA SER A 161 -1.50 20.78 -12.48
C SER A 161 -2.44 21.82 -13.10
N ALA A 162 -3.77 21.62 -13.06
CA ALA A 162 -4.77 22.61 -13.48
C ALA A 162 -4.73 23.88 -12.61
N VAL A 163 -4.21 23.78 -11.39
CA VAL A 163 -3.96 24.88 -10.47
C VAL A 163 -2.51 25.35 -10.59
N THR A 164 -2.31 26.66 -10.72
CA THR A 164 -1.01 27.34 -10.69
C THR A 164 -0.95 28.31 -9.52
N ASP A 165 0.25 28.80 -9.21
CA ASP A 165 0.52 29.74 -8.11
C ASP A 165 0.00 29.19 -6.77
N SER A 166 0.17 27.89 -6.55
CA SER A 166 -0.38 27.15 -5.40
C SER A 166 0.40 27.34 -4.09
N TYR A 167 1.40 28.23 -4.06
CA TYR A 167 2.11 28.63 -2.84
C TYR A 167 2.21 30.16 -2.70
N PRO A 168 1.79 30.74 -1.56
CA PRO A 168 0.98 30.07 -0.52
C PRO A 168 -0.41 29.65 -1.08
N PRO A 169 -1.12 28.70 -0.45
CA PRO A 169 -2.39 28.17 -0.97
C PRO A 169 -3.42 29.21 -1.39
N SER A 170 -3.53 30.32 -0.64
CA SER A 170 -4.39 31.47 -0.93
C SER A 170 -4.16 32.12 -2.30
N LYS A 171 -2.98 31.95 -2.90
CA LYS A 171 -2.69 32.41 -4.27
C LYS A 171 -3.16 31.45 -5.36
N GLY A 172 -3.51 30.22 -5.02
CA GLY A 172 -3.97 29.19 -5.94
C GLY A 172 -5.04 29.70 -6.90
N ARG A 173 -4.81 29.51 -8.20
CA ARG A 173 -5.73 29.86 -9.29
C ARG A 173 -5.65 28.84 -10.41
N PHE A 174 -6.71 28.68 -11.20
CA PHE A 174 -6.62 27.87 -12.40
C PHE A 174 -5.69 28.52 -13.43
N ARG A 175 -4.98 27.71 -14.22
CA ARG A 175 -4.11 28.20 -15.29
C ARG A 175 -4.89 29.07 -16.29
N ASP A 176 -4.24 30.11 -16.81
CA ASP A 176 -4.89 31.11 -17.67
C ASP A 176 -5.48 30.53 -18.95
N ASP A 177 -4.86 29.47 -19.49
CA ASP A 177 -5.30 28.80 -20.72
C ASP A 177 -6.65 28.06 -20.59
N VAL A 178 -7.03 27.67 -19.37
CA VAL A 178 -8.27 26.94 -19.09
C VAL A 178 -9.25 27.68 -18.18
N ALA A 179 -8.78 28.65 -17.39
CA ALA A 179 -9.56 29.28 -16.31
C ALA A 179 -10.92 29.84 -16.78
N GLN A 180 -10.91 30.72 -17.79
CA GLN A 180 -12.15 31.35 -18.28
C GLN A 180 -12.88 30.48 -19.31
N ALA A 181 -12.14 29.82 -20.20
CA ALA A 181 -12.73 29.12 -21.34
C ALA A 181 -13.34 27.76 -20.97
N VAL A 182 -12.83 27.10 -19.93
CA VAL A 182 -13.22 25.73 -19.59
C VAL A 182 -13.61 25.60 -18.12
N MET A 183 -12.77 26.05 -17.19
CA MET A 183 -13.02 25.88 -15.76
C MET A 183 -14.25 26.64 -15.29
N LYS A 184 -14.38 27.93 -15.60
CA LYS A 184 -15.57 28.69 -15.19
C LYS A 184 -16.88 28.05 -15.71
N PRO A 185 -17.05 27.73 -17.01
CA PRO A 185 -18.24 27.01 -17.49
C PRO A 185 -18.44 25.63 -16.85
N MET A 186 -17.36 24.92 -16.51
CA MET A 186 -17.42 23.64 -15.80
C MET A 186 -17.97 23.82 -14.38
N LEU A 187 -17.46 24.78 -13.61
CA LEU A 187 -17.94 25.04 -12.25
C LEU A 187 -19.40 25.52 -12.26
N GLU A 188 -19.81 26.35 -13.24
CA GLU A 188 -21.21 26.72 -13.46
C GLU A 188 -22.09 25.48 -13.73
N PHE A 189 -21.62 24.56 -14.55
CA PHE A 189 -22.32 23.30 -14.84
C PHE A 189 -22.46 22.43 -13.58
N LEU A 190 -21.38 22.25 -12.81
CA LEU A 190 -21.38 21.44 -11.59
C LEU A 190 -22.33 22.04 -10.54
N GLN A 191 -22.27 23.36 -10.33
CA GLN A 191 -23.16 24.05 -9.39
C GLN A 191 -24.63 23.93 -9.82
N ARG A 192 -24.95 24.15 -11.10
CA ARG A 192 -26.33 24.07 -11.61
C ARG A 192 -26.91 22.65 -11.52
N THR A 193 -26.07 21.62 -11.57
CA THR A 193 -26.50 20.21 -11.55
C THR A 193 -26.45 19.59 -10.16
N GLY A 194 -26.06 20.35 -9.14
CA GLY A 194 -25.85 19.83 -7.79
C GLY A 194 -24.82 18.70 -7.77
N SER A 195 -23.74 18.89 -8.54
CA SER A 195 -22.58 18.00 -8.62
C SER A 195 -21.36 18.65 -7.94
N TYR A 196 -20.21 18.01 -8.02
CA TYR A 196 -18.97 18.39 -7.35
C TYR A 196 -17.79 18.33 -8.32
N LEU A 197 -16.71 19.06 -8.01
CA LEU A 197 -15.45 18.93 -8.73
C LEU A 197 -14.70 17.70 -8.22
N THR A 198 -13.95 17.02 -9.07
CA THR A 198 -13.05 15.96 -8.66
C THR A 198 -11.63 16.34 -9.02
N VAL A 199 -10.70 16.20 -8.09
CA VAL A 199 -9.28 16.55 -8.28
C VAL A 199 -8.39 15.39 -7.84
N ASN A 200 -7.38 15.11 -8.64
CA ASN A 200 -6.34 14.12 -8.36
C ASN A 200 -5.16 14.86 -7.73
N ILE A 201 -4.91 14.61 -6.45
CA ILE A 201 -3.88 15.30 -5.67
C ILE A 201 -2.89 14.27 -5.13
N TYR A 202 -1.61 14.47 -5.43
CA TYR A 202 -0.54 13.58 -4.99
C TYR A 202 0.57 14.39 -4.28
N PRO A 203 0.51 14.51 -2.94
CA PRO A 203 1.58 15.13 -2.15
C PRO A 203 2.96 14.52 -2.41
N PHE A 204 2.99 13.20 -2.66
CA PHE A 204 4.20 12.48 -3.07
C PHE A 204 4.91 13.12 -4.26
N LEU A 205 4.18 13.47 -5.33
CA LEU A 205 4.78 14.03 -6.55
C LEU A 205 5.39 15.40 -6.26
N ALA A 206 4.66 16.25 -5.54
CA ALA A 206 5.13 17.59 -5.17
C ALA A 206 6.39 17.54 -4.30
N TYR A 207 6.42 16.65 -3.30
CA TYR A 207 7.59 16.39 -2.47
C TYR A 207 8.76 15.86 -3.30
N ALA A 208 8.54 14.83 -4.12
CA ALA A 208 9.61 14.20 -4.89
C ALA A 208 10.28 15.16 -5.89
N ASP A 209 9.54 16.16 -6.37
CA ASP A 209 10.08 17.19 -7.26
C ASP A 209 10.75 18.34 -6.48
N ASN A 210 10.43 18.53 -5.19
CA ASN A 210 10.90 19.63 -4.35
C ASN A 210 11.32 19.21 -2.91
N PRO A 211 12.19 18.19 -2.73
CA PRO A 211 12.50 17.64 -1.41
C PRO A 211 13.23 18.64 -0.49
N ASP A 212 13.92 19.62 -1.07
CA ASP A 212 14.61 20.69 -0.32
C ASP A 212 13.66 21.76 0.26
N LYS A 213 12.40 21.78 -0.20
CA LYS A 213 11.41 22.83 0.14
C LYS A 213 10.20 22.27 0.89
N ILE A 214 9.86 21.01 0.64
CA ILE A 214 8.71 20.34 1.22
C ILE A 214 9.27 19.27 2.15
N SER A 215 8.96 19.33 3.44
CA SER A 215 9.37 18.29 4.36
C SER A 215 8.57 17.00 4.12
N LEU A 216 9.19 15.85 4.36
CA LEU A 216 8.53 14.57 4.19
C LEU A 216 7.31 14.44 5.12
N ASP A 217 7.42 14.88 6.38
CA ASP A 217 6.31 14.84 7.33
C ASP A 217 5.10 15.64 6.86
N TYR A 218 5.33 16.82 6.25
CA TYR A 218 4.26 17.64 5.68
C TYR A 218 3.59 16.95 4.49
N ALA A 219 4.37 16.29 3.63
CA ALA A 219 3.85 15.51 2.50
C ALA A 219 3.06 14.26 2.95
N LEU A 220 3.52 13.58 4.00
CA LEU A 220 2.86 12.40 4.57
C LEU A 220 1.63 12.75 5.41
N GLY A 221 1.47 14.00 5.83
CA GLY A 221 0.39 14.43 6.73
C GLY A 221 0.52 13.82 8.12
N ASN A 222 1.75 13.62 8.60
CA ASN A 222 2.01 13.05 9.92
C ASN A 222 1.43 13.98 11.01
N THR A 223 0.35 13.53 11.65
CA THR A 223 -0.51 14.31 12.56
C THR A 223 0.17 14.76 13.86
N ASN A 224 1.42 14.37 14.12
CA ASN A 224 2.23 14.89 15.22
C ASN A 224 2.68 16.34 15.00
N ASN A 225 2.43 16.89 13.81
CA ASN A 225 2.55 18.32 13.54
C ASN A 225 1.28 19.09 13.92
N ASN A 226 0.21 18.43 14.41
CA ASN A 226 -0.93 19.11 15.01
C ASN A 226 -0.73 19.11 16.54
N PRO A 227 -0.71 20.28 17.22
CA PRO A 227 -0.46 20.39 18.67
C PRO A 227 -1.43 19.58 19.55
N GLY A 228 -2.53 19.05 18.99
CA GLY A 228 -3.48 18.19 19.70
C GLY A 228 -3.18 16.68 19.74
N GLY A 229 -2.18 16.16 19.02
CA GLY A 229 -1.96 14.71 18.88
C GLY A 229 -0.91 14.12 19.82
N ALA A 230 0.35 14.56 19.69
CA ALA A 230 1.47 14.02 20.46
C ALA A 230 1.43 14.43 21.95
N ALA A 231 0.99 15.67 22.22
CA ALA A 231 0.76 16.16 23.58
C ALA A 231 -0.44 15.47 24.25
N ALA A 232 -1.49 15.15 23.50
CA ALA A 232 -2.64 14.40 24.03
C ALA A 232 -2.33 12.93 24.32
N ALA A 233 -1.31 12.36 23.65
CA ALA A 233 -0.82 11.01 23.92
C ALA A 233 0.16 10.94 25.09
N GLY A 234 0.63 12.08 25.63
CA GLY A 234 1.55 12.13 26.79
C GLY A 234 2.91 11.45 26.55
N LEU A 235 3.30 11.26 25.29
CA LEU A 235 4.51 10.51 24.91
C LEU A 235 5.76 11.39 24.83
N LEU A 236 5.61 12.72 24.78
CA LEU A 236 6.69 13.71 24.77
C LEU A 236 6.23 14.98 25.51
N ASP A 237 7.19 15.75 26.03
CA ASP A 237 6.92 17.12 26.48
C ASP A 237 6.49 17.98 25.29
N ALA A 238 5.43 18.78 25.45
CA ALA A 238 4.87 19.63 24.40
C ALA A 238 5.89 20.66 23.87
N SER A 239 6.95 20.95 24.64
CA SER A 239 8.06 21.81 24.20
C SER A 239 9.08 21.14 23.27
N GLU A 240 9.04 19.80 23.12
CA GLU A 240 9.93 19.05 22.22
C GLU A 240 9.28 18.71 20.87
N VAL A 241 7.99 19.03 20.70
CA VAL A 241 7.30 18.93 19.40
C VAL A 241 7.63 20.19 18.59
N GLU A 242 8.59 20.10 17.67
CA GLU A 242 8.80 21.13 16.65
C GLU A 242 7.55 21.22 15.76
N ASN A 243 6.67 22.14 16.12
CA ASN A 243 5.35 22.33 15.53
C ASN A 243 5.46 23.14 14.22
N ASN A 244 6.00 22.53 13.16
CA ASN A 244 6.41 23.21 11.93
C ASN A 244 5.31 23.24 10.85
N GLY A 245 4.09 23.64 11.22
CA GLY A 245 3.05 23.95 10.22
C GLY A 245 3.52 25.03 9.25
N VAL A 246 3.12 24.94 7.99
CA VAL A 246 3.50 25.89 6.94
C VAL A 246 2.49 27.04 6.92
N PRO A 247 2.88 28.28 7.27
CA PRO A 247 1.97 29.41 7.24
C PRO A 247 1.68 29.86 5.79
N ASP A 248 0.45 30.30 5.58
CA ASP A 248 0.04 31.08 4.42
C ASP A 248 0.18 32.57 4.76
N ASP A 249 1.22 33.22 4.24
CA ASP A 249 1.58 34.60 4.60
C ASP A 249 0.49 35.64 4.27
N ASP A 250 -0.44 35.34 3.35
CA ASP A 250 -1.48 36.27 2.95
C ASP A 250 -2.73 36.17 3.85
N THR A 251 -3.02 34.99 4.39
CA THR A 251 -4.24 34.72 5.18
C THR A 251 -3.98 34.47 6.67
N GLY A 252 -2.76 34.09 7.03
CA GLY A 252 -2.39 33.64 8.37
C GLY A 252 -2.85 32.22 8.72
N LEU A 253 -3.47 31.49 7.79
CA LEU A 253 -3.82 30.09 7.98
C LEU A 253 -2.54 29.23 8.03
N VAL A 254 -2.56 28.17 8.84
CA VAL A 254 -1.41 27.27 9.00
C VAL A 254 -1.78 25.88 8.50
N TYR A 255 -0.96 25.34 7.60
CA TYR A 255 -1.16 24.06 6.97
C TYR A 255 -0.22 23.01 7.57
N TYR A 256 -0.79 21.92 8.07
CA TYR A 256 -0.04 20.81 8.67
C TYR A 256 0.06 19.58 7.75
N SER A 257 -0.69 19.60 6.64
CA SER A 257 -0.65 18.59 5.59
C SER A 257 -0.55 19.26 4.23
N LEU A 258 0.33 18.77 3.37
CA LEU A 258 0.42 19.22 1.99
C LEU A 258 -0.86 18.91 1.20
N LEU A 259 -1.57 17.83 1.56
CA LEU A 259 -2.87 17.51 0.97
C LEU A 259 -3.87 18.66 1.19
N ASP A 260 -3.91 19.23 2.39
CA ASP A 260 -4.80 20.35 2.72
C ASP A 260 -4.42 21.60 1.96
N ALA A 261 -3.13 21.91 1.88
CA ALA A 261 -2.64 23.05 1.13
C ALA A 261 -2.96 22.95 -0.36
N GLN A 262 -2.83 21.75 -0.95
CA GLN A 262 -3.20 21.52 -2.35
C GLN A 262 -4.72 21.57 -2.56
N LEU A 263 -5.51 21.01 -1.63
CA LEU A 263 -6.96 21.08 -1.71
C LEU A 263 -7.46 22.53 -1.54
N ASP A 264 -6.90 23.30 -0.61
CA ASP A 264 -7.25 24.71 -0.42
C ASP A 264 -6.77 25.60 -1.57
N ALA A 265 -5.61 25.33 -2.17
CA ALA A 265 -5.22 26.01 -3.40
C ALA A 265 -6.24 25.80 -4.53
N THR A 266 -6.90 24.64 -4.56
CA THR A 266 -8.00 24.35 -5.48
C THR A 266 -9.26 25.11 -5.10
N TYR A 267 -9.63 25.16 -3.81
CA TYR A 267 -10.76 25.97 -3.34
C TYR A 267 -10.55 27.47 -3.62
N TYR A 268 -9.38 28.04 -3.33
CA TYR A 268 -9.07 29.42 -3.69
C TYR A 268 -9.15 29.67 -5.20
N ALA A 269 -8.77 28.69 -6.03
CA ALA A 269 -8.92 28.79 -7.48
C ALA A 269 -10.40 28.83 -7.90
N MET A 270 -11.26 28.06 -7.24
CA MET A 270 -12.72 28.07 -7.45
C MET A 270 -13.34 29.39 -6.97
N ASP A 271 -12.93 29.90 -5.82
CA ASP A 271 -13.38 31.17 -5.24
C ASP A 271 -13.11 32.34 -6.18
N LYS A 272 -11.90 32.39 -6.76
CA LYS A 272 -11.50 33.41 -7.74
C LYS A 272 -12.31 33.38 -9.03
N LEU A 273 -12.93 32.24 -9.36
CA LEU A 273 -13.88 32.14 -10.47
C LEU A 273 -15.34 32.39 -10.04
N GLY A 274 -15.60 32.58 -8.74
CA GLY A 274 -16.92 32.92 -8.19
C GLY A 274 -17.71 31.73 -7.62
N PHE A 275 -17.05 30.63 -7.25
CA PHE A 275 -17.72 29.39 -6.78
C PHE A 275 -17.33 28.97 -5.35
N PRO A 276 -17.52 29.83 -4.33
CA PRO A 276 -17.05 29.57 -2.97
C PRO A 276 -17.84 28.52 -2.19
N SER A 277 -18.94 28.00 -2.75
CA SER A 277 -19.77 26.98 -2.09
C SER A 277 -19.74 25.63 -2.81
N LEU A 278 -19.02 25.53 -3.92
CA LEU A 278 -18.98 24.29 -4.70
C LEU A 278 -18.00 23.31 -4.05
N LYS A 279 -18.45 22.05 -3.83
CA LYS A 279 -17.64 20.99 -3.22
C LYS A 279 -16.57 20.47 -4.20
N ALA A 280 -15.42 20.06 -3.66
CA ALA A 280 -14.37 19.37 -4.39
C ALA A 280 -13.95 18.10 -3.64
N TYR A 281 -13.86 16.97 -4.34
CA TYR A 281 -13.50 15.66 -3.78
C TYR A 281 -12.22 15.10 -4.41
N LEU A 282 -11.54 14.21 -3.68
CA LEU A 282 -10.29 13.60 -4.11
C LEU A 282 -10.56 12.39 -5.00
N GLY A 283 -10.41 12.59 -6.31
CA GLY A 283 -10.61 11.54 -7.31
C GLY A 283 -9.51 10.49 -7.33
N GLU A 284 -8.31 10.90 -6.93
CA GLU A 284 -7.13 10.07 -6.73
C GLU A 284 -6.22 10.73 -5.72
N THR A 285 -5.71 9.92 -4.81
CA THR A 285 -4.56 10.29 -4.00
C THR A 285 -3.82 9.03 -3.55
N GLY A 286 -2.50 9.09 -3.49
CA GLY A 286 -1.70 7.91 -3.15
C GLY A 286 -0.23 8.19 -2.98
N HIS A 287 0.49 7.18 -2.51
CA HIS A 287 1.94 7.21 -2.33
C HIS A 287 2.52 5.85 -2.71
N PRO A 288 3.51 5.78 -3.61
CA PRO A 288 4.03 4.51 -4.10
C PRO A 288 4.88 3.81 -3.03
N SER A 289 4.74 2.49 -2.92
CA SER A 289 5.45 1.66 -1.94
C SER A 289 6.85 1.22 -2.39
N GLY A 290 7.25 1.58 -3.61
CA GLY A 290 8.49 1.14 -4.22
C GLY A 290 8.71 1.79 -5.59
N GLY A 291 9.83 1.43 -6.20
CA GLY A 291 10.29 2.02 -7.47
C GLY A 291 11.17 3.26 -7.29
N ARG A 292 11.71 3.75 -8.39
CA ARG A 292 12.59 4.91 -8.48
C ARG A 292 11.96 5.93 -9.41
N ARG A 293 11.69 7.12 -8.89
CA ARG A 293 11.29 8.26 -9.73
C ARG A 293 12.54 8.88 -10.33
N ARG A 294 12.56 9.14 -11.64
CA ARG A 294 13.57 10.02 -12.21
C ARG A 294 13.19 11.46 -11.94
N ARG A 295 14.10 12.24 -11.35
CA ARG A 295 13.90 13.68 -11.13
C ARG A 295 13.61 14.39 -12.45
N ALA A 296 12.53 15.16 -12.52
CA ALA A 296 12.21 15.97 -13.70
C ALA A 296 13.41 16.85 -14.09
N GLY A 297 13.87 16.76 -15.35
CA GLY A 297 15.03 17.49 -15.86
C GLY A 297 16.39 16.76 -15.80
N SER A 298 16.45 15.54 -15.26
CA SER A 298 17.68 14.72 -15.34
C SER A 298 17.86 14.13 -16.75
N SER A 299 18.85 14.65 -17.49
CA SER A 299 19.16 14.15 -18.85
C SER A 299 19.61 12.69 -18.83
N PRO A 300 19.14 11.84 -19.78
CA PRO A 300 19.68 10.51 -19.94
C PRO A 300 21.13 10.63 -20.41
N ARG A 301 22.10 10.40 -19.53
CA ARG A 301 23.48 10.20 -19.97
C ARG A 301 23.53 8.95 -20.83
N HIS A 302 23.51 9.15 -22.14
CA HIS A 302 23.68 8.07 -23.11
C HIS A 302 25.08 7.46 -22.96
N GLY A 303 25.09 6.12 -22.78
CA GLY A 303 26.23 5.31 -23.18
C GLY A 303 27.33 5.13 -22.13
N ARG A 304 27.06 4.32 -21.11
CA ARG A 304 27.91 3.19 -20.70
C ARG A 304 27.15 2.35 -19.70
N ARG A 305 26.87 1.11 -20.10
CA ARG A 305 26.37 0.05 -19.22
C ARG A 305 27.52 -0.29 -18.26
N HIS A 306 27.62 0.43 -17.14
CA HIS A 306 28.53 0.07 -16.06
C HIS A 306 27.80 -0.93 -15.17
N LEU A 307 28.09 -2.22 -15.38
CA LEU A 307 27.84 -3.27 -14.41
C LEU A 307 28.85 -3.09 -13.28
N MET A 308 28.61 -2.14 -12.38
CA MET A 308 29.17 -2.14 -11.02
C MET A 308 28.16 -1.43 -10.13
N ALA A 309 27.84 -2.08 -9.01
CA ALA A 309 27.06 -1.52 -7.92
C ALA A 309 27.69 -0.21 -7.43
N GLY A 310 26.84 0.79 -7.18
CA GLY A 310 27.23 2.12 -6.69
C GLY A 310 27.17 3.18 -7.78
N ASP A 311 25.95 3.65 -8.09
CA ASP A 311 25.77 5.01 -8.60
C ASP A 311 25.10 5.79 -7.46
N ASP A 312 25.76 6.87 -7.09
CA ASP A 312 25.50 7.72 -5.93
C ASP A 312 24.13 8.43 -6.02
N ASP A 313 23.09 7.82 -5.43
CA ASP A 313 21.86 8.50 -4.99
C ASP A 313 21.90 8.52 -3.45
N ASP A 314 22.57 9.51 -2.86
CA ASP A 314 22.67 9.69 -1.39
C ASP A 314 21.31 10.06 -0.72
N ASP A 315 20.23 10.18 -1.51
CA ASP A 315 18.88 10.40 -0.98
C ASP A 315 18.18 9.06 -0.68
N PRO A 316 17.63 8.87 0.53
CA PRO A 316 16.88 7.66 0.85
C PRO A 316 15.66 7.54 -0.08
N PRO A 317 15.31 6.31 -0.51
CA PRO A 317 14.13 6.12 -1.35
C PRO A 317 12.88 6.61 -0.62
N VAL A 318 12.10 7.46 -1.29
CA VAL A 318 10.89 8.07 -0.74
C VAL A 318 9.65 7.22 -1.05
N ALA A 319 9.67 6.54 -2.20
CA ALA A 319 8.71 5.52 -2.57
C ALA A 319 9.03 4.24 -1.79
N THR A 320 8.42 4.09 -0.60
CA THR A 320 8.65 2.96 0.30
C THR A 320 7.34 2.51 0.90
N VAL A 321 7.26 1.24 1.26
CA VAL A 321 6.13 0.64 1.97
C VAL A 321 5.79 1.45 3.23
N ALA A 322 6.80 1.96 3.93
CA ALA A 322 6.61 2.73 5.16
C ALA A 322 5.92 4.08 4.91
N ASN A 323 6.39 4.84 3.93
CA ASN A 323 5.81 6.13 3.58
C ASN A 323 4.42 5.96 2.95
N ALA A 324 4.24 4.93 2.13
CA ALA A 324 2.94 4.58 1.58
C ALA A 324 1.93 4.24 2.67
N HIS A 325 2.32 3.39 3.62
CA HIS A 325 1.52 3.04 4.79
C HIS A 325 1.14 4.28 5.61
N ALA A 326 2.10 5.14 5.93
CA ALA A 326 1.86 6.35 6.70
C ALA A 326 0.88 7.28 6.00
N TYR A 327 1.13 7.62 4.74
CA TYR A 327 0.29 8.52 3.96
C TYR A 327 -1.15 8.00 3.84
N ILE A 328 -1.31 6.75 3.41
CA ILE A 328 -2.63 6.15 3.20
C ILE A 328 -3.41 6.05 4.51
N ASN A 329 -2.80 5.59 5.60
CA ASN A 329 -3.50 5.50 6.89
C ASN A 329 -3.84 6.89 7.45
N ASN A 330 -2.99 7.90 7.27
CA ASN A 330 -3.32 9.27 7.66
C ASN A 330 -4.57 9.79 6.92
N VAL A 331 -4.67 9.55 5.61
CA VAL A 331 -5.85 9.92 4.81
C VAL A 331 -7.09 9.15 5.25
N ILE A 332 -6.99 7.82 5.38
CA ILE A 332 -8.13 6.97 5.79
C ILE A 332 -8.63 7.38 7.17
N ASN A 333 -7.74 7.46 8.17
CA ASN A 333 -8.10 7.83 9.54
C ASN A 333 -8.72 9.22 9.62
N ARG A 334 -8.22 10.16 8.80
CA ARG A 334 -8.78 11.51 8.73
C ARG A 334 -10.23 11.49 8.29
N VAL A 335 -10.54 10.80 7.19
CA VAL A 335 -11.90 10.71 6.68
C VAL A 335 -12.81 9.98 7.65
N LEU A 336 -12.38 8.81 8.16
CA LEU A 336 -13.17 8.00 9.08
C LEU A 336 -13.36 8.63 10.47
N SER A 337 -12.51 9.58 10.88
CA SER A 337 -12.72 10.35 12.11
C SER A 337 -13.68 11.53 11.94
N GLY A 338 -14.10 11.84 10.71
CA GLY A 338 -14.91 13.02 10.39
C GLY A 338 -14.12 14.32 10.37
N ASN A 339 -12.78 14.29 10.52
CA ASN A 339 -11.93 15.47 10.44
C ASN A 339 -11.58 15.82 8.98
N THR A 340 -12.60 15.98 8.14
CA THR A 340 -12.46 16.11 6.69
C THR A 340 -12.17 17.51 6.19
N GLY A 341 -12.45 18.54 7.00
CA GLY A 341 -12.26 19.94 6.62
C GLY A 341 -10.80 20.33 6.49
N THR A 342 -10.55 21.43 5.78
CA THR A 342 -9.23 22.06 5.59
C THR A 342 -9.15 23.42 6.30
N PRO A 343 -7.97 24.04 6.44
CA PRO A 343 -7.87 25.38 7.05
C PRO A 343 -8.77 26.46 6.42
N HIS A 344 -8.91 26.51 5.09
CA HIS A 344 -9.80 27.46 4.39
C HIS A 344 -11.26 26.99 4.34
N ARG A 345 -11.49 25.67 4.33
CA ARG A 345 -12.83 25.06 4.34
C ARG A 345 -12.98 24.08 5.51
N PRO A 346 -13.09 24.57 6.76
CA PRO A 346 -13.12 23.72 7.96
C PRO A 346 -14.35 22.81 8.04
N ASP A 347 -15.44 23.20 7.38
CA ASP A 347 -16.69 22.43 7.33
C ASP A 347 -16.83 21.60 6.04
N ALA A 348 -15.78 21.48 5.23
CA ALA A 348 -15.85 20.66 4.02
C ALA A 348 -15.81 19.16 4.31
N ASP A 349 -16.64 18.41 3.58
CA ASP A 349 -16.52 16.96 3.46
C ASP A 349 -15.35 16.57 2.56
N MET A 350 -14.85 15.35 2.76
CA MET A 350 -13.79 14.79 1.93
C MET A 350 -14.11 13.35 1.57
N ASP A 351 -14.78 13.18 0.43
CA ASP A 351 -14.79 11.89 -0.26
C ASP A 351 -13.45 11.69 -0.96
N VAL A 352 -12.86 10.50 -0.77
CA VAL A 352 -11.54 10.19 -1.32
C VAL A 352 -11.50 8.83 -1.99
N TYR A 353 -10.84 8.76 -3.14
CA TYR A 353 -10.46 7.51 -3.77
C TYR A 353 -8.96 7.29 -3.67
N ILE A 354 -8.55 6.31 -2.87
CA ILE A 354 -7.16 5.92 -2.74
C ILE A 354 -6.67 5.31 -4.05
N PHE A 355 -5.58 5.86 -4.60
CA PHE A 355 -4.88 5.34 -5.77
C PHE A 355 -3.71 4.45 -5.32
N ALA A 356 -3.75 3.13 -5.53
CA ALA A 356 -4.80 2.33 -6.20
C ALA A 356 -5.02 0.98 -5.51
N LEU A 357 -6.00 0.20 -5.97
CA LEU A 357 -6.32 -1.10 -5.38
C LEU A 357 -5.18 -2.12 -5.54
N PHE A 358 -4.54 -2.17 -6.72
CA PHE A 358 -3.46 -3.13 -7.01
C PHE A 358 -2.20 -2.43 -7.52
N ASN A 359 -1.06 -3.07 -7.31
CA ASN A 359 0.14 -2.79 -8.09
C ASN A 359 -0.14 -3.16 -9.55
N GLU A 360 0.19 -2.25 -10.47
CA GLU A 360 -0.19 -2.33 -11.88
C GLU A 360 1.06 -2.46 -12.76
N ASN A 361 1.45 -3.71 -13.05
CA ASN A 361 2.75 -4.04 -13.65
C ASN A 361 2.96 -3.59 -15.11
N GLU A 362 1.91 -3.11 -15.79
CA GLU A 362 2.00 -2.55 -17.14
C GLU A 362 1.98 -1.01 -17.15
N LYS A 363 1.94 -0.37 -15.97
CA LYS A 363 2.13 1.08 -15.86
C LYS A 363 3.61 1.47 -15.87
N GLY A 364 3.85 2.73 -16.23
CA GLY A 364 5.19 3.31 -16.33
C GLY A 364 5.90 2.97 -17.65
N SER A 365 7.01 3.66 -17.91
CA SER A 365 7.89 3.35 -19.04
C SER A 365 9.33 3.75 -18.73
N GLY A 366 10.30 2.96 -19.20
CA GLY A 366 11.71 3.28 -19.04
C GLY A 366 12.23 2.96 -17.63
N ALA A 367 12.94 3.91 -17.02
CA ALA A 367 13.61 3.75 -15.72
C ALA A 367 12.83 4.40 -14.56
N ASP A 368 11.58 4.81 -14.80
CA ASP A 368 10.64 5.26 -13.78
C ASP A 368 9.57 4.18 -13.59
N ASP A 369 9.60 3.51 -12.44
CA ASP A 369 8.77 2.35 -12.11
C ASP A 369 7.91 2.57 -10.85
N ILE A 370 7.83 3.80 -10.33
CA ILE A 370 6.93 4.14 -9.20
C ILE A 370 5.47 3.83 -9.53
N GLU A 371 5.08 4.02 -10.80
CA GLU A 371 3.72 3.83 -11.31
C GLU A 371 3.22 2.39 -11.16
N GLN A 372 4.13 1.43 -10.99
CA GLN A 372 3.82 0.01 -10.79
C GLN A 372 3.52 -0.33 -9.33
N ASN A 373 3.73 0.61 -8.39
CA ASN A 373 3.83 0.34 -6.95
C ASN A 373 2.86 1.18 -6.09
N PHE A 374 1.74 1.67 -6.63
CA PHE A 374 0.72 2.42 -5.88
C PHE A 374 -0.33 1.54 -5.16
N GLY A 375 -0.25 0.23 -5.31
CA GLY A 375 -1.28 -0.69 -4.85
C GLY A 375 -1.40 -0.81 -3.34
N LEU A 376 -2.63 -0.85 -2.84
CA LEU A 376 -2.97 -1.37 -1.51
C LEU A 376 -2.70 -2.89 -1.41
N PHE A 377 -2.87 -3.60 -2.53
CA PHE A 377 -2.64 -5.02 -2.64
C PHE A 377 -1.65 -5.35 -3.76
N TYR A 378 -0.89 -6.43 -3.55
CA TYR A 378 -0.27 -7.14 -4.65
C TYR A 378 -1.33 -7.86 -5.51
N PRO A 379 -1.03 -8.21 -6.77
CA PRO A 379 -1.95 -8.96 -7.64
C PRO A 379 -2.40 -10.31 -7.06
N ASN A 380 -1.61 -10.89 -6.14
CA ASN A 380 -1.98 -12.11 -5.41
C ASN A 380 -3.00 -11.88 -4.27
N MET A 381 -3.57 -10.68 -4.15
CA MET A 381 -4.52 -10.24 -3.11
C MET A 381 -3.97 -10.21 -1.68
N GLN A 382 -2.65 -10.25 -1.50
CA GLN A 382 -2.03 -9.90 -0.23
C GLN A 382 -1.90 -8.38 -0.13
N LYS A 383 -2.20 -7.83 1.05
CA LYS A 383 -1.96 -6.41 1.34
C LYS A 383 -0.47 -6.10 1.18
N VAL A 384 -0.13 -4.94 0.64
CA VAL A 384 1.25 -4.45 0.60
C VAL A 384 1.68 -4.01 2.01
N TYR A 385 0.79 -3.33 2.71
CA TYR A 385 0.90 -2.86 4.08
C TYR A 385 -0.46 -2.87 4.76
N GLU A 386 -0.51 -2.76 6.10
CA GLU A 386 -1.78 -2.71 6.81
C GLU A 386 -2.57 -1.42 6.58
N PHE A 387 -3.90 -1.55 6.65
CA PHE A 387 -4.85 -0.45 6.63
C PHE A 387 -6.20 -0.95 7.11
N ASP A 388 -7.06 -0.03 7.54
CA ASP A 388 -8.42 -0.32 8.01
C ASP A 388 -9.42 0.71 7.47
N PHE A 389 -10.37 0.26 6.65
CA PHE A 389 -11.46 1.10 6.12
C PHE A 389 -12.69 1.11 7.06
N GLN A 390 -12.63 0.45 8.21
CA GLN A 390 -13.75 0.39 9.15
C GLN A 390 -13.60 1.50 10.21
N HIS A 391 -14.72 2.17 10.53
CA HIS A 391 -14.75 3.30 11.45
C HIS A 391 -14.03 3.00 12.78
N ILE A 392 -13.07 3.86 13.14
CA ILE A 392 -12.65 4.02 14.53
C ILE A 392 -13.82 4.68 15.26
N THR A 393 -14.66 3.87 15.89
CA THR A 393 -15.69 4.38 16.78
C THR A 393 -15.02 4.97 18.02
N GLY A 394 -14.81 6.29 18.02
CA GLY A 394 -14.71 7.17 19.18
C GLY A 394 -13.62 6.88 20.22
N GLY A 395 -12.61 7.76 20.25
CA GLY A 395 -11.98 8.26 21.48
C GLY A 395 -11.40 7.25 22.47
N GLY A 396 -10.11 7.00 22.36
CA GLY A 396 -9.29 6.43 23.43
C GLY A 396 -8.24 5.47 22.91
N GLY A 397 -6.96 5.77 23.16
CA GLY A 397 -5.94 4.74 23.11
C GLY A 397 -6.37 3.56 23.97
N GLY A 398 -6.56 2.39 23.36
CA GLY A 398 -7.06 1.23 24.07
C GLY A 398 -7.63 0.21 23.09
N GLY A 399 -6.96 -0.93 23.01
CA GLY A 399 -7.34 -2.01 22.11
C GLY A 399 -8.76 -2.53 22.29
N GLY A 400 -9.33 -2.96 21.17
CA GLY A 400 -10.53 -3.78 21.04
C GLY A 400 -10.83 -3.84 19.56
N GLY A 401 -10.97 -4.98 18.88
CA GLY A 401 -11.31 -6.31 19.34
C GLY A 401 -12.16 -6.93 18.23
N GLY A 402 -11.55 -7.19 17.07
CA GLY A 402 -12.18 -7.87 15.93
C GLY A 402 -11.71 -9.31 15.85
N GLY A 403 -12.34 -10.20 16.62
CA GLY A 403 -12.11 -11.63 16.56
C GLY A 403 -12.54 -12.23 15.22
N GLY A 404 -11.60 -12.36 14.30
CA GLY A 404 -11.71 -13.20 13.11
C GLY A 404 -10.75 -14.37 13.23
N GLY A 405 -11.22 -15.50 13.76
CA GLY A 405 -10.49 -16.76 13.86
C GLY A 405 -10.24 -17.42 12.50
N GLY A 406 -9.48 -16.75 11.63
CA GLY A 406 -8.79 -17.34 10.49
C GLY A 406 -7.30 -17.31 10.80
N SER A 407 -6.58 -18.41 10.53
CA SER A 407 -5.13 -18.49 10.68
C SER A 407 -4.45 -17.25 10.09
N ALA A 408 -3.95 -16.35 10.96
CA ALA A 408 -3.35 -15.09 10.55
C ALA A 408 -2.19 -15.38 9.59
N LYS A 409 -2.30 -14.85 8.36
CA LYS A 409 -1.23 -14.90 7.36
C LYS A 409 0.07 -14.40 8.02
N ALA A 410 1.21 -14.93 7.59
CA ALA A 410 2.50 -14.46 8.09
C ALA A 410 2.64 -12.95 7.81
N SER A 411 3.08 -12.21 8.82
CA SER A 411 3.26 -10.76 8.79
C SER A 411 4.51 -10.40 9.59
N TRP A 412 5.12 -9.26 9.26
CA TRP A 412 6.34 -8.77 9.88
C TRP A 412 6.19 -7.30 10.24
N CYS A 413 6.87 -6.85 11.29
CA CYS A 413 6.93 -5.44 11.63
C CYS A 413 8.23 -4.82 11.11
N VAL A 414 8.13 -3.75 10.35
CA VAL A 414 9.29 -3.09 9.71
C VAL A 414 9.35 -1.65 10.17
N ALA A 415 10.54 -1.18 10.50
CA ALA A 415 10.72 0.20 10.88
C ALA A 415 10.46 1.16 9.72
N ASN A 416 9.93 2.32 10.04
CA ASN A 416 9.68 3.41 9.11
C ASN A 416 10.92 4.30 9.04
N ALA A 417 11.66 4.28 7.93
CA ALA A 417 12.82 5.16 7.74
C ALA A 417 12.42 6.65 7.68
N GLY A 418 11.18 6.94 7.26
CA GLY A 418 10.68 8.30 7.04
C GLY A 418 10.43 9.11 8.31
N VAL A 419 10.41 8.48 9.50
CA VAL A 419 10.20 9.21 10.77
C VAL A 419 11.46 9.91 11.31
N GLY A 420 12.59 9.72 10.64
CA GLY A 420 13.87 10.28 11.06
C GLY A 420 14.53 9.54 12.23
N ASP A 421 15.85 9.73 12.33
CA ASP A 421 16.74 9.00 13.24
C ASP A 421 16.39 9.15 14.73
N SER A 422 15.89 10.32 15.14
CA SER A 422 15.55 10.60 16.54
C SER A 422 14.35 9.75 16.99
N ARG A 423 13.25 9.82 16.24
CA ARG A 423 12.02 9.06 16.54
C ARG A 423 12.24 7.56 16.41
N LEU A 424 13.05 7.17 15.43
CA LEU A 424 13.44 5.78 15.23
C LEU A 424 14.25 5.22 16.40
N GLN A 425 15.21 5.99 16.93
CA GLN A 425 15.98 5.60 18.11
C GLN A 425 15.11 5.51 19.36
N ALA A 426 14.24 6.50 19.61
CA ALA A 426 13.34 6.48 20.76
C ALA A 426 12.41 5.26 20.75
N ALA A 427 11.87 4.91 19.58
CA ALA A 427 11.05 3.72 19.42
C ALA A 427 11.85 2.42 19.62
N LEU A 428 13.09 2.35 19.10
CA LEU A 428 14.00 1.21 19.29
C LEU A 428 14.30 0.98 20.77
N ASP A 429 14.69 2.04 21.50
CA ASP A 429 14.99 1.96 22.93
C ASP A 429 13.77 1.46 23.72
N TRP A 430 12.58 1.96 23.36
CA TRP A 430 11.33 1.50 23.95
C TRP A 430 11.08 0.01 23.67
N ALA A 431 11.23 -0.45 22.42
CA ALA A 431 11.01 -1.85 22.04
C ALA A 431 11.92 -2.80 22.83
N CYS A 432 13.21 -2.46 22.93
CA CYS A 432 14.19 -3.23 23.69
C CYS A 432 13.89 -3.23 25.20
N GLY A 433 13.40 -2.13 25.74
CA GLY A 433 12.98 -2.03 27.15
C GLY A 433 11.67 -2.77 27.49
N HIS A 434 10.82 -3.06 26.49
CA HIS A 434 9.43 -3.51 26.71
C HIS A 434 9.13 -4.91 26.14
N GLY A 435 10.17 -5.68 25.80
CA GLY A 435 10.06 -7.12 25.55
C GLY A 435 10.58 -7.62 24.21
N ALA A 436 11.21 -6.76 23.40
CA ALA A 436 12.04 -7.22 22.27
C ALA A 436 13.37 -7.80 22.78
N ASP A 437 13.86 -8.85 22.13
CA ASP A 437 15.20 -9.41 22.33
C ASP A 437 16.23 -8.68 21.46
N CYS A 438 16.72 -7.56 21.98
CA CYS A 438 17.74 -6.78 21.29
C CYS A 438 19.16 -7.33 21.45
N GLY A 439 19.34 -8.55 21.97
CA GLY A 439 20.66 -9.18 22.08
C GLY A 439 21.29 -9.49 20.72
N ALA A 440 20.46 -9.83 19.73
CA ALA A 440 20.93 -10.19 18.39
C ALA A 440 21.46 -9.00 17.58
N ILE A 441 21.13 -7.77 17.97
CA ILE A 441 21.54 -6.52 17.31
C ILE A 441 22.65 -5.78 18.08
N GLN A 442 23.28 -6.42 19.07
CA GLN A 442 24.43 -5.84 19.77
C GLN A 442 25.72 -6.03 18.95
N PRO A 443 26.75 -5.18 19.15
CA PRO A 443 28.05 -5.32 18.47
C PRO A 443 28.60 -6.75 18.57
N GLY A 444 28.88 -7.37 17.42
CA GLY A 444 29.39 -8.74 17.31
C GLY A 444 28.33 -9.85 17.28
N ALA A 445 27.04 -9.51 17.43
CA ALA A 445 25.95 -10.47 17.33
C ALA A 445 25.50 -10.72 15.88
N ALA A 446 24.72 -11.78 15.68
CA ALA A 446 24.38 -12.33 14.36
C ALA A 446 23.52 -11.41 13.48
N CYS A 447 22.82 -10.43 14.08
CA CYS A 447 21.96 -9.46 13.39
C CYS A 447 22.44 -8.02 13.56
N PHE A 448 23.69 -7.82 13.97
CA PHE A 448 24.28 -6.48 14.09
C PHE A 448 24.44 -5.79 12.74
N GLN A 449 24.63 -6.56 11.66
CA GLN A 449 24.84 -6.03 10.32
C GLN A 449 23.54 -6.10 9.47
N PRO A 450 23.23 -5.06 8.67
CA PRO A 450 23.96 -3.79 8.58
C PRO A 450 23.82 -2.96 9.86
N ASP A 451 24.90 -2.31 10.27
CA ASP A 451 24.95 -1.45 11.47
C ASP A 451 24.27 -0.11 11.21
N THR A 452 22.93 -0.15 11.14
CA THR A 452 22.10 1.04 10.96
C THR A 452 20.94 1.01 11.94
N LYS A 453 20.51 2.20 12.40
CA LYS A 453 19.34 2.34 13.27
C LYS A 453 18.10 1.71 12.66
N LEU A 454 17.89 1.86 11.35
CA LEU A 454 16.76 1.28 10.64
C LEU A 454 16.74 -0.25 10.69
N ALA A 455 17.90 -0.90 10.51
CA ALA A 455 18.00 -2.35 10.56
C ALA A 455 17.79 -2.88 11.98
N HIS A 456 18.39 -2.21 12.97
CA HIS A 456 18.26 -2.55 14.39
C HIS A 456 16.83 -2.33 14.91
N ALA A 457 16.23 -1.19 14.58
CA ALA A 457 14.83 -0.88 14.87
C ALA A 457 13.88 -1.89 14.23
N SER A 458 14.05 -2.20 12.94
CA SER A 458 13.21 -3.22 12.27
C SER A 458 13.32 -4.59 12.94
N TYR A 459 14.52 -4.99 13.38
CA TYR A 459 14.70 -6.22 14.14
C TYR A 459 13.92 -6.18 15.45
N ALA A 460 14.13 -5.15 16.27
CA ALA A 460 13.52 -5.02 17.58
C ALA A 460 11.98 -4.93 17.49
N PHE A 461 11.48 -4.16 16.54
CA PHE A 461 10.04 -4.02 16.29
C PHE A 461 9.41 -5.33 15.85
N ASN A 462 10.05 -6.05 14.93
CA ASN A 462 9.57 -7.37 14.52
C ASN A 462 9.61 -8.37 15.67
N ASP A 463 10.70 -8.46 16.42
CA ASP A 463 10.78 -9.40 17.54
C ASP A 463 9.70 -9.10 18.60
N TYR A 464 9.51 -7.83 18.97
CA TYR A 464 8.41 -7.39 19.82
C TYR A 464 7.04 -7.80 19.26
N TYR A 465 6.76 -7.45 18.01
CA TYR A 465 5.50 -7.75 17.32
C TYR A 465 5.19 -9.25 17.30
N GLN A 466 6.19 -10.08 16.98
CA GLN A 466 6.03 -11.54 16.98
C GLN A 466 5.76 -12.07 18.40
N ARG A 467 6.46 -11.57 19.41
CA ARG A 467 6.27 -11.96 20.82
C ARG A 467 4.93 -11.54 21.39
N LYS A 468 4.35 -10.44 20.92
CA LYS A 468 2.98 -10.03 21.24
C LYS A 468 1.91 -10.76 20.42
N GLY A 469 2.28 -11.85 19.75
CA GLY A 469 1.34 -12.68 19.00
C GLY A 469 0.79 -12.00 17.75
N ARG A 470 1.52 -11.00 17.20
CA ARG A 470 1.12 -10.21 16.03
C ARG A 470 -0.20 -9.47 16.23
N ALA A 471 -0.50 -9.08 17.47
CA ALA A 471 -1.73 -8.37 17.81
C ALA A 471 -1.80 -7.00 17.10
N SER A 472 -3.01 -6.58 16.73
CA SER A 472 -3.24 -5.26 16.11
C SER A 472 -2.67 -4.14 16.99
N GLY A 473 -2.06 -3.12 16.37
CA GLY A 473 -1.42 -1.98 17.05
C GLY A 473 -0.03 -2.26 17.64
N THR A 474 0.40 -3.52 17.78
CA THR A 474 1.72 -3.83 18.39
C THR A 474 2.92 -3.58 17.47
N CYS A 475 2.66 -3.09 16.26
CA CYS A 475 3.65 -2.69 15.26
C CYS A 475 3.52 -1.21 14.85
N ASP A 476 2.81 -0.40 15.62
CA ASP A 476 2.68 1.03 15.30
C ASP A 476 3.92 1.83 15.74
N PHE A 477 4.38 1.61 16.99
CA PHE A 477 5.49 2.36 17.59
C PHE A 477 5.35 3.87 17.41
N ASN A 478 4.12 4.39 17.53
CA ASN A 478 3.77 5.77 17.22
C ASN A 478 4.24 6.12 15.81
N GLY A 479 3.76 5.41 14.79
CA GLY A 479 4.14 5.57 13.37
C GLY A 479 5.59 5.23 12.99
N ALA A 480 6.45 4.85 13.95
CA ALA A 480 7.85 4.48 13.69
C ALA A 480 8.00 3.07 13.09
N ALA A 481 6.93 2.29 13.02
CA ALA A 481 6.92 1.01 12.32
C ALA A 481 5.59 0.76 11.63
N HIS A 482 5.56 -0.28 10.79
CA HIS A 482 4.38 -0.70 10.06
C HIS A 482 4.43 -2.19 9.75
N VAL A 483 3.25 -2.80 9.61
CA VAL A 483 3.13 -4.23 9.29
C VAL A 483 3.20 -4.43 7.79
N VAL A 484 4.00 -5.41 7.38
CA VAL A 484 4.12 -5.89 6.00
C VAL A 484 3.77 -7.37 5.92
N TYR A 485 3.32 -7.80 4.74
CA TYR A 485 2.90 -9.18 4.49
C TYR A 485 3.83 -9.96 3.57
N GLN A 486 4.90 -9.32 3.12
CA GLN A 486 6.03 -9.96 2.48
C GLN A 486 7.23 -9.86 3.41
N ALA A 487 7.93 -10.98 3.63
CA ALA A 487 9.12 -10.99 4.47
C ALA A 487 10.16 -10.00 3.91
N PRO A 488 10.66 -9.05 4.71
CA PRO A 488 11.67 -8.11 4.22
C PRO A 488 12.98 -8.87 3.95
N ALA A 489 13.54 -8.68 2.75
CA ALA A 489 14.71 -9.41 2.29
C ALA A 489 16.01 -9.02 3.03
N ASP A 490 16.09 -7.76 3.52
CA ASP A 490 17.34 -7.14 3.99
C ASP A 490 17.37 -6.86 5.50
N THR A 491 16.25 -7.02 6.20
CA THR A 491 16.29 -7.05 7.67
C THR A 491 16.77 -8.42 8.09
N CYS A 492 17.63 -8.51 9.12
CA CYS A 492 17.89 -9.76 9.81
C CYS A 492 16.57 -10.22 10.47
N SER A 493 15.60 -10.68 9.68
CA SER A 493 14.33 -11.20 10.15
C SER A 493 14.70 -12.27 11.16
N ALA A 494 14.15 -12.22 12.38
CA ALA A 494 14.36 -13.23 13.40
C ALA A 494 14.18 -14.59 12.70
N LYS A 495 15.31 -15.25 12.38
CA LYS A 495 15.30 -16.34 11.41
C LYS A 495 14.30 -17.36 11.94
N ALA A 496 13.50 -17.92 11.04
CA ALA A 496 12.81 -19.16 11.35
C ALA A 496 13.84 -20.08 12.00
N SER A 497 13.56 -20.48 13.23
CA SER A 497 14.44 -21.32 14.03
C SER A 497 13.69 -22.56 14.41
N TRP A 498 14.40 -23.68 14.40
CA TRP A 498 13.87 -24.99 14.71
C TRP A 498 14.62 -25.55 15.90
N CYS A 499 13.91 -26.30 16.74
CA CYS A 499 14.55 -27.05 17.79
C CYS A 499 14.85 -28.47 17.31
N VAL A 500 16.12 -28.85 17.24
CA VAL A 500 16.53 -30.16 16.73
C VAL A 500 17.20 -30.95 17.84
N ALA A 501 16.91 -32.25 17.90
CA ALA A 501 17.48 -33.14 18.89
C ALA A 501 19.01 -33.25 18.72
N ASN A 502 19.72 -33.20 19.84
CA ASN A 502 21.16 -33.43 19.91
C ASN A 502 21.41 -34.93 20.07
N THR A 503 21.77 -35.62 18.99
CA THR A 503 22.00 -37.08 19.02
C THR A 503 23.19 -37.51 19.88
N ALA A 504 24.11 -36.60 20.21
CA ALA A 504 25.28 -36.89 21.02
C ALA A 504 24.94 -37.24 22.49
N VAL A 505 23.73 -36.92 22.98
CA VAL A 505 23.30 -37.23 24.36
C VAL A 505 22.89 -38.69 24.54
N GLY A 506 22.73 -39.45 23.45
CA GLY A 506 22.35 -40.86 23.46
C GLY A 506 20.84 -41.11 23.64
N ASP A 507 20.41 -42.29 23.19
CA ASP A 507 19.01 -42.71 23.09
C ASP A 507 18.21 -42.63 24.38
N ALA A 508 18.82 -42.97 25.52
CA ALA A 508 18.13 -42.97 26.82
C ALA A 508 17.73 -41.54 27.24
N ARG A 509 18.63 -40.57 27.03
CA ARG A 509 18.37 -39.15 27.33
C ARG A 509 17.41 -38.52 26.32
N LEU A 510 17.53 -38.90 25.04
CA LEU A 510 16.57 -38.48 24.02
C LEU A 510 15.16 -38.97 24.30
N GLN A 511 14.99 -40.23 24.71
CA GLN A 511 13.67 -40.78 25.05
C GLN A 511 13.05 -40.07 26.26
N ALA A 512 13.82 -39.86 27.34
CA ALA A 512 13.31 -39.18 28.52
C ALA A 512 12.88 -37.73 28.22
N ALA A 513 13.64 -37.01 27.39
CA ALA A 513 13.29 -35.65 26.96
C ALA A 513 12.08 -35.64 26.02
N LEU A 514 11.98 -36.63 25.11
CA LEU A 514 10.82 -36.81 24.22
C LEU A 514 9.53 -37.05 25.03
N ASP A 515 9.56 -37.97 25.98
CA ASP A 515 8.40 -38.29 26.84
C ASP A 515 7.96 -37.04 27.63
N TRP A 516 8.93 -36.28 28.15
CA TRP A 516 8.66 -35.02 28.83
C TRP A 516 8.03 -33.99 27.89
N ALA A 517 8.56 -33.80 26.68
CA ALA A 517 8.03 -32.85 25.71
C ALA A 517 6.57 -33.17 25.35
N CYS A 518 6.27 -34.44 25.08
CA CYS A 518 4.90 -34.91 24.78
C CYS A 518 3.95 -34.75 25.97
N GLY A 519 4.42 -34.95 27.20
CA GLY A 519 3.64 -34.73 28.42
C GLY A 519 3.40 -33.25 28.76
N ASN A 520 4.18 -32.32 28.19
CA ASN A 520 4.18 -30.90 28.59
C ASN A 520 3.79 -29.92 27.46
N GLY A 521 3.11 -30.43 26.42
CA GLY A 521 2.44 -29.60 25.42
C GLY A 521 3.09 -29.61 24.03
N ALA A 522 4.01 -30.52 23.74
CA ALA A 522 4.34 -30.89 22.36
C ALA A 522 3.16 -31.63 21.71
N ASP A 523 2.99 -31.46 20.41
CA ASP A 523 2.15 -32.34 19.61
C ASP A 523 2.93 -33.59 19.19
N CYS A 524 2.55 -34.73 19.73
CA CYS A 524 3.19 -36.01 19.43
C CYS A 524 2.24 -37.00 18.72
N SER A 525 1.07 -36.55 18.24
CA SER A 525 0.09 -37.46 17.62
C SER A 525 0.55 -37.98 16.25
N THR A 526 1.36 -37.19 15.54
CA THR A 526 1.82 -37.49 14.18
C THR A 526 3.05 -38.39 14.13
N ILE A 527 3.72 -38.59 15.27
CA ILE A 527 4.89 -39.46 15.44
C ILE A 527 4.54 -40.79 16.11
N GLN A 528 3.26 -41.12 16.24
CA GLN A 528 2.81 -42.43 16.75
C GLN A 528 2.85 -43.52 15.66
N PRO A 529 2.95 -44.81 16.02
CA PRO A 529 2.89 -45.90 15.05
C PRO A 529 1.69 -45.80 14.10
N GLY A 530 1.98 -45.74 12.79
CA GLY A 530 0.96 -45.62 11.74
C GLY A 530 0.58 -44.19 11.34
N ALA A 531 1.13 -43.16 11.99
CA ALA A 531 0.89 -41.76 11.66
C ALA A 531 1.85 -41.21 10.59
N THR A 532 1.52 -40.04 10.04
CA THR A 532 2.18 -39.46 8.85
C THR A 532 3.63 -39.04 9.05
N CYS A 533 4.07 -38.83 10.30
CA CYS A 533 5.44 -38.41 10.65
C CYS A 533 6.16 -39.49 11.49
N PHE A 534 5.67 -40.73 11.50
CA PHE A 534 6.31 -41.83 12.23
C PHE A 534 7.66 -42.24 11.62
N GLN A 535 7.82 -42.10 10.30
CA GLN A 535 9.05 -42.48 9.61
C GLN A 535 9.97 -41.25 9.39
N PRO A 536 11.30 -41.39 9.58
CA PRO A 536 12.01 -42.59 10.01
C PRO A 536 11.74 -42.90 11.49
N ASP A 537 11.50 -44.17 11.79
CA ASP A 537 11.25 -44.66 13.15
C ASP A 537 12.57 -44.68 13.95
N THR A 538 13.00 -43.48 14.35
CA THR A 538 14.20 -43.27 15.15
C THR A 538 13.90 -42.28 16.26
N LYS A 539 14.52 -42.50 17.43
CA LYS A 539 14.35 -41.59 18.59
C LYS A 539 14.78 -40.17 18.27
N ALA A 540 15.82 -39.99 17.48
CA ALA A 540 16.27 -38.67 17.01
C ALA A 540 15.19 -37.95 16.17
N ALA A 541 14.43 -38.69 15.36
CA ALA A 541 13.33 -38.14 14.56
C ALA A 541 12.19 -37.65 15.41
N HIS A 542 11.69 -38.55 16.24
CA HIS A 542 10.54 -38.31 17.10
C HIS A 542 10.86 -37.22 18.12
N ALA A 543 12.07 -37.24 18.70
CA ALA A 543 12.57 -36.18 19.58
C ALA A 543 12.68 -34.83 18.87
N SER A 544 13.30 -34.75 17.69
CA SER A 544 13.41 -33.48 16.95
C SER A 544 12.03 -32.90 16.62
N TYR A 545 11.07 -33.75 16.25
CA TYR A 545 9.70 -33.32 15.99
C TYR A 545 9.01 -32.78 17.25
N ALA A 546 9.07 -33.54 18.36
CA ALA A 546 8.45 -33.15 19.62
C ALA A 546 9.09 -31.89 20.21
N PHE A 547 10.42 -31.77 20.17
CA PHE A 547 11.16 -30.60 20.66
C PHE A 547 10.82 -29.36 19.85
N ASN A 548 10.79 -29.47 18.51
CA ASN A 548 10.37 -28.37 17.67
C ASN A 548 8.91 -28.01 17.93
N SER A 549 8.01 -28.99 18.04
CA SER A 549 6.60 -28.75 18.34
C SER A 549 6.41 -27.98 19.65
N TYR A 550 7.09 -28.41 20.72
CA TYR A 550 7.09 -27.71 22.01
C TYR A 550 7.67 -26.29 21.90
N TYR A 551 8.86 -26.15 21.33
CA TYR A 551 9.57 -24.87 21.14
C TYR A 551 8.70 -23.85 20.38
N GLN A 552 8.05 -24.27 19.29
CA GLN A 552 7.16 -23.41 18.51
C GLN A 552 5.89 -23.04 19.30
N ARG A 553 5.28 -24.00 20.01
CA ARG A 553 4.08 -23.78 20.83
C ARG A 553 4.33 -22.89 22.05
N LYS A 554 5.58 -22.81 22.51
CA LYS A 554 6.03 -21.88 23.56
C LYS A 554 6.55 -20.55 23.00
N GLY A 555 6.24 -20.23 21.74
CA GLY A 555 6.59 -18.95 21.13
C GLY A 555 8.10 -18.76 20.96
N ARG A 556 8.87 -19.86 20.87
CA ARG A 556 10.33 -19.84 20.73
C ARG A 556 11.05 -19.15 21.89
N ALA A 557 10.47 -19.20 23.09
CA ALA A 557 11.05 -18.56 24.27
C ALA A 557 12.44 -19.13 24.61
N SER A 558 13.35 -18.28 25.10
CA SER A 558 14.71 -18.69 25.48
C SER A 558 14.68 -19.85 26.47
N GLY A 559 15.56 -20.84 26.28
CA GLY A 559 15.62 -22.06 27.09
C GLY A 559 14.60 -23.15 26.74
N THR A 560 13.55 -22.86 25.95
CA THR A 560 12.54 -23.86 25.58
C THR A 560 13.00 -24.89 24.55
N CYS A 561 14.23 -24.74 24.04
CA CYS A 561 14.91 -25.71 23.18
C CYS A 561 16.13 -26.36 23.85
N ASP A 562 16.32 -26.21 25.16
CA ASP A 562 17.48 -26.79 25.84
C ASP A 562 17.29 -28.28 26.15
N PHE A 563 16.14 -28.67 26.71
CA PHE A 563 15.82 -30.04 27.13
C PHE A 563 16.97 -30.70 27.93
N ALA A 564 17.60 -29.96 28.85
CA ALA A 564 18.78 -30.38 29.61
C ALA A 564 19.95 -30.80 28.70
N GLY A 565 20.21 -30.01 27.65
CA GLY A 565 21.21 -30.23 26.62
C GLY A 565 20.85 -31.28 25.56
N ALA A 566 19.62 -31.80 25.56
CA ALA A 566 19.17 -32.81 24.59
C ALA A 566 18.71 -32.22 23.25
N ALA A 567 18.68 -30.90 23.11
CA ALA A 567 18.36 -30.24 21.85
C ALA A 567 19.15 -28.93 21.68
N SER A 568 19.13 -28.41 20.45
CA SER A 568 19.76 -27.14 20.10
C SER A 568 18.95 -26.40 19.06
N VAL A 569 18.98 -25.07 19.14
CA VAL A 569 18.33 -24.20 18.15
C VAL A 569 19.17 -24.20 16.87
N VAL A 570 18.53 -24.47 15.73
CA VAL A 570 19.13 -24.34 14.39
C VAL A 570 18.37 -23.31 13.58
N TYR A 571 19.08 -22.64 12.66
CA TYR A 571 18.56 -21.53 11.86
C TYR A 571 18.48 -21.85 10.36
N GLN A 572 18.75 -23.11 10.01
CA GLN A 572 18.50 -23.68 8.69
C GLN A 572 17.41 -24.74 8.86
N GLU A 573 16.39 -24.69 8.00
CA GLU A 573 15.33 -25.69 8.03
C GLU A 573 15.96 -27.08 7.87
N PRO A 574 15.68 -28.04 8.76
CA PRO A 574 16.26 -29.38 8.66
C PRO A 574 15.86 -30.05 7.34
N SER A 575 16.73 -30.01 6.34
CA SER A 575 16.49 -30.61 5.02
C SER A 575 17.07 -32.02 4.98
N GLY A 576 16.21 -33.03 5.09
CA GLY A 576 16.57 -34.45 4.92
C GLY A 576 16.09 -35.34 6.06
N GLN A 577 15.26 -36.33 5.70
CA GLN A 577 14.62 -37.37 6.52
C GLN A 577 13.80 -36.97 7.75
N TYR A 578 13.81 -35.71 8.19
CA TYR A 578 12.92 -35.22 9.25
C TYR A 578 11.90 -34.24 8.67
N SER A 579 10.89 -34.76 7.97
CA SER A 579 9.86 -33.93 7.35
C SER A 579 8.94 -33.32 8.41
N VAL A 580 9.22 -32.08 8.82
CA VAL A 580 8.16 -31.15 9.23
C VAL A 580 7.45 -30.73 7.95
N VAL A 581 6.41 -31.47 7.57
CA VAL A 581 5.51 -31.02 6.51
C VAL A 581 4.71 -29.85 7.07
N THR A 582 5.14 -28.63 6.78
CA THR A 582 4.21 -27.51 6.69
C THR A 582 3.22 -27.85 5.57
N SER A 583 1.93 -27.87 5.92
CA SER A 583 0.75 -28.10 5.06
C SER A 583 0.99 -27.88 3.56
N GLN A 584 1.43 -28.91 2.84
CA GLN A 584 1.24 -29.00 1.40
C GLN A 584 -0.20 -29.41 1.14
N ARG A 585 -0.92 -28.54 0.44
CA ARG A 585 -2.21 -28.83 -0.19
C ARG A 585 -2.07 -30.11 -1.03
N LEU A 586 -2.70 -31.20 -0.58
CA LEU A 586 -3.13 -32.25 -1.48
C LEU A 586 -4.28 -31.68 -2.32
N ARG A 587 -3.95 -31.14 -3.51
CA ARG A 587 -4.88 -31.17 -4.64
C ARG A 587 -5.01 -32.63 -5.04
N LEU A 588 -6.05 -33.28 -4.53
CA LEU A 588 -6.70 -34.36 -5.27
C LEU A 588 -7.65 -33.67 -6.24
N ASP A 589 -7.25 -33.62 -7.51
CA ASP A 589 -8.18 -33.39 -8.62
C ASP A 589 -9.16 -34.58 -8.63
N VAL A 590 -10.29 -34.41 -7.93
CA VAL A 590 -11.48 -35.24 -8.16
C VAL A 590 -12.29 -34.50 -9.21
N GLU A 591 -12.18 -34.98 -10.44
CA GLU A 591 -13.10 -34.63 -11.52
C GLU A 591 -14.50 -35.12 -11.14
N LEU A 592 -15.34 -34.17 -10.69
CA LEU A 592 -16.76 -34.38 -10.46
C LEU A 592 -17.48 -34.46 -11.81
N VAL A 593 -17.50 -35.65 -12.41
CA VAL A 593 -18.43 -35.94 -13.51
C VAL A 593 -19.82 -36.12 -12.91
N ARG A 594 -20.72 -35.20 -13.27
CA ARG A 594 -22.13 -35.22 -12.91
C ARG A 594 -22.82 -36.33 -13.74
N GLY A 595 -23.09 -37.48 -13.12
CA GLY A 595 -23.93 -38.55 -13.66
C GLY A 595 -25.38 -38.43 -13.16
N GLU A 596 -26.33 -38.48 -14.07
CA GLU A 596 -27.77 -38.35 -13.81
C GLU A 596 -28.40 -39.54 -13.05
N ARG A 597 -29.64 -39.30 -12.59
CA ARG A 597 -30.50 -40.13 -11.72
C ARG A 597 -30.70 -41.58 -12.20
N GLY A 598 -30.77 -42.53 -11.26
CA GLY A 598 -31.37 -43.84 -11.51
C GLY A 598 -31.34 -44.87 -10.35
N ARG A 599 -32.41 -44.89 -9.55
CA ARG A 599 -33.07 -46.04 -8.86
C ARG A 599 -32.27 -47.18 -8.17
N ARG A 600 -32.67 -47.39 -6.89
CA ARG A 600 -32.91 -48.65 -6.14
C ARG A 600 -31.73 -49.54 -5.70
N GLY A 601 -31.69 -49.86 -4.39
CA GLY A 601 -31.36 -51.21 -3.92
C GLY A 601 -30.37 -51.36 -2.76
N ARG A 602 -30.91 -51.59 -1.56
CA ARG A 602 -30.43 -52.42 -0.42
C ARG A 602 -28.96 -52.92 -0.33
N ALA A 603 -28.42 -52.70 0.88
CA ALA A 603 -27.78 -53.67 1.80
C ALA A 603 -26.26 -53.98 1.74
N ALA A 604 -25.70 -53.98 2.97
CA ALA A 604 -24.71 -54.89 3.57
C ALA A 604 -23.18 -54.65 3.41
N ALA A 605 -22.59 -54.37 4.58
CA ALA A 605 -21.32 -54.81 5.17
C ALA A 605 -20.31 -55.68 4.39
N GLY A 606 -19.02 -55.43 4.67
CA GLY A 606 -17.96 -56.43 4.62
C GLY A 606 -16.66 -55.93 3.99
N GLY A 607 -15.59 -55.81 4.78
CA GLY A 607 -14.26 -55.48 4.29
C GLY A 607 -13.55 -56.64 3.60
N ALA A 608 -12.53 -56.34 2.78
CA ALA A 608 -11.35 -57.18 2.57
C ALA A 608 -10.28 -56.50 1.68
N GLY A 609 -9.04 -56.54 2.19
CA GLY A 609 -7.73 -56.55 1.54
C GLY A 609 -7.55 -56.25 0.05
N LEU A 610 -6.72 -55.24 -0.24
CA LEU A 610 -6.06 -55.06 -1.53
C LEU A 610 -4.77 -55.91 -1.60
N ARG A 611 -4.66 -56.79 -2.61
CA ARG A 611 -3.39 -57.35 -3.11
C ARG A 611 -3.01 -56.64 -4.40
N VAL A 612 -1.75 -56.21 -4.49
CA VAL A 612 -1.15 -55.64 -5.70
C VAL A 612 -0.45 -56.74 -6.51
N ARG A 613 -0.64 -56.74 -7.84
CA ARG A 613 0.28 -57.37 -8.81
C ARG A 613 0.61 -56.35 -9.91
N PRO A 614 1.87 -56.29 -10.39
CA PRO A 614 2.25 -55.41 -11.49
C PRO A 614 2.18 -56.16 -12.83
N ARG A 615 1.93 -55.42 -13.93
CA ARG A 615 2.20 -55.92 -15.28
C ARG A 615 3.05 -54.93 -16.06
N ARG A 616 4.17 -55.46 -16.56
CA ARG A 616 5.08 -54.88 -17.55
C ARG A 616 4.45 -54.90 -18.95
N GLY A 617 4.77 -53.88 -19.75
CA GLY A 617 5.52 -54.13 -21.00
C GLY A 617 4.93 -53.65 -22.33
N LEU A 618 5.79 -52.88 -23.04
CA LEU A 618 6.04 -52.85 -24.51
C LEU A 618 5.03 -52.06 -25.39
N ARG A 619 5.35 -51.34 -26.48
CA ARG A 619 6.59 -50.89 -27.18
C ARG A 619 6.18 -49.96 -28.35
N ARG A 620 7.05 -48.96 -28.68
CA ARG A 620 7.54 -48.46 -30.01
C ARG A 620 6.54 -47.93 -31.09
N HIS A 621 6.54 -46.61 -31.41
CA HIS A 621 7.22 -45.85 -32.52
C HIS A 621 6.42 -45.79 -33.85
N PRO A 622 6.72 -44.92 -34.87
CA PRO A 622 7.32 -43.55 -34.97
C PRO A 622 6.56 -42.60 -35.98
N ALA A 623 6.91 -41.29 -36.08
CA ALA A 623 6.86 -40.51 -37.35
C ALA A 623 7.49 -39.09 -37.25
N GLN A 624 8.08 -38.66 -38.38
CA GLN A 624 8.90 -37.46 -38.70
C GLN A 624 8.04 -36.19 -38.93
N ARG A 625 8.45 -34.96 -38.55
CA ARG A 625 9.40 -33.96 -39.13
C ARG A 625 8.96 -33.21 -40.41
N ARG A 626 9.11 -31.86 -40.32
CA ARG A 626 9.09 -30.74 -41.33
C ARG A 626 7.70 -30.16 -41.66
N VAL A 627 7.47 -28.84 -41.72
CA VAL A 627 8.12 -27.81 -42.57
C VAL A 627 8.14 -26.41 -41.89
N LEU A 628 9.28 -25.72 -41.94
CA LEU A 628 9.41 -24.26 -41.83
C LEU A 628 9.97 -23.75 -43.17
N ARG A 629 9.38 -22.69 -43.73
CA ARG A 629 9.94 -21.92 -44.86
C ARG A 629 10.26 -20.49 -44.40
N ALA A 630 11.34 -19.98 -44.98
CA ALA A 630 12.10 -18.79 -44.64
C ALA A 630 11.76 -17.57 -45.52
N GLN A 631 12.28 -16.40 -45.14
CA GLN A 631 12.91 -15.47 -46.10
C GLN A 631 14.13 -14.75 -45.49
N HIS A 632 15.20 -14.73 -46.30
CA HIS A 632 16.54 -14.14 -46.17
C HIS A 632 16.52 -12.59 -46.18
N GLN A 633 17.55 -11.83 -45.79
CA GLN A 633 18.95 -11.72 -46.25
C GLN A 633 19.79 -11.02 -45.15
N GLY A 634 21.10 -11.16 -44.92
CA GLY A 634 22.22 -11.74 -45.66
C GLY A 634 23.42 -10.80 -45.54
N ARG A 635 24.51 -11.20 -44.86
CA ARG A 635 25.91 -11.20 -45.37
C ARG A 635 26.93 -11.50 -44.27
N ALA A 636 27.87 -12.35 -44.66
CA ALA A 636 28.93 -12.96 -43.89
C ALA A 636 30.22 -12.12 -43.89
N ARG A 637 31.13 -12.40 -42.95
CA ARG A 637 32.49 -12.88 -43.26
C ARG A 637 33.19 -13.47 -42.03
N LEU A 638 33.72 -14.67 -42.24
CA LEU A 638 34.59 -15.46 -41.37
C LEU A 638 36.06 -15.11 -41.62
N ALA A 639 36.89 -15.14 -40.58
CA ALA A 639 38.30 -15.60 -40.61
C ALA A 639 38.72 -15.86 -39.14
N ARG A 640 38.84 -17.11 -38.70
CA ARG A 640 39.98 -18.05 -38.74
C ARG A 640 40.91 -17.96 -37.52
N LEU A 641 41.05 -19.12 -36.86
CA LEU A 641 41.94 -19.47 -35.77
C LEU A 641 43.43 -19.19 -36.07
N GLN A 642 44.18 -18.82 -35.03
CA GLN A 642 45.53 -19.36 -34.79
C GLN A 642 45.89 -19.32 -33.29
N GLN A 643 46.33 -20.47 -32.78
CA GLN A 643 46.93 -20.69 -31.45
C GLN A 643 48.36 -20.14 -31.40
N LEU A 644 48.84 -19.74 -30.21
CA LEU A 644 50.14 -20.15 -29.62
C LEU A 644 50.26 -19.64 -28.15
N LEU A 645 51.05 -20.38 -27.38
CA LEU A 645 51.14 -20.53 -25.91
C LEU A 645 52.07 -19.48 -25.21
N PRO A 646 52.32 -19.55 -23.87
CA PRO A 646 52.43 -18.40 -22.95
C PRO A 646 53.87 -18.00 -22.57
N ALA A 647 54.02 -16.88 -21.86
CA ALA A 647 55.22 -16.55 -21.10
C ALA A 647 54.88 -15.88 -19.74
N GLU A 648 55.31 -16.54 -18.66
CA GLU A 648 55.53 -15.96 -17.34
C GLU A 648 56.72 -14.98 -17.35
N ARG A 649 56.70 -13.95 -16.49
CA ARG A 649 57.67 -13.78 -15.36
C ARG A 649 57.50 -12.44 -14.61
N GLN A 650 57.29 -12.58 -13.30
CA GLN A 650 57.86 -11.89 -12.12
C GLN A 650 58.58 -10.53 -12.26
N GLY A 651 58.37 -9.63 -11.29
CA GLY A 651 59.41 -8.64 -10.90
C GLY A 651 59.03 -7.38 -10.11
N GLN A 652 58.69 -7.53 -8.83
CA GLN A 652 59.02 -6.68 -7.65
C GLN A 652 59.32 -5.16 -7.72
N ARG A 653 58.66 -4.45 -6.77
CA ARG A 653 59.14 -3.41 -5.82
C ARG A 653 59.61 -2.03 -6.33
N ARG A 654 59.00 -0.95 -5.78
CA ARG A 654 59.63 -0.09 -4.73
C ARG A 654 58.69 1.00 -4.18
N LEU A 655 58.60 1.03 -2.84
CA LEU A 655 58.19 2.17 -2.01
C LEU A 655 59.09 3.40 -2.23
N ARG A 656 58.52 4.60 -2.11
CA ARG A 656 59.22 5.77 -1.53
C ARG A 656 58.29 6.62 -0.67
N LEU A 657 58.58 6.61 0.64
CA LEU A 657 58.22 7.64 1.61
C LEU A 657 59.02 8.93 1.36
N ARG A 658 58.39 10.10 1.57
CA ARG A 658 59.07 11.28 2.13
C ARG A 658 58.17 12.03 3.10
N ARG A 659 58.66 12.12 4.36
CA ARG A 659 58.23 13.03 5.43
C ARG A 659 59.05 14.33 5.37
N ARG A 660 58.46 15.43 5.86
CA ARG A 660 59.00 16.60 6.65
C ARG A 660 58.31 17.89 6.18
N ARG A 661 57.96 18.89 6.99
CA ARG A 661 57.90 19.15 8.46
C ARG A 661 57.17 20.50 8.65
N LEU A 662 56.58 20.69 9.83
CA LEU A 662 55.90 21.88 10.37
C LEU A 662 56.78 23.13 10.61
N ARG A 663 56.13 24.32 10.58
CA ARG A 663 56.22 25.56 11.44
C ARG A 663 55.80 26.77 10.55
N ARG A 664 55.12 27.86 10.97
CA ARG A 664 54.84 28.56 12.23
C ARG A 664 53.74 29.62 11.95
N ALA A 665 52.89 29.98 12.91
CA ALA A 665 52.05 31.21 12.89
C ALA A 665 52.91 32.48 13.20
N PRO A 666 52.48 33.74 12.93
CA PRO A 666 51.46 34.43 13.76
C PRO A 666 50.60 35.51 13.06
N GLY A 667 49.57 36.05 13.75
CA GLY A 667 49.08 37.41 13.47
C GLY A 667 47.59 37.65 13.75
N ALA A 668 47.26 38.05 14.98
CA ALA A 668 45.99 38.66 15.33
C ALA A 668 45.90 40.12 14.84
N LYS A 669 44.68 40.60 14.52
CA LYS A 669 44.21 41.94 14.90
C LYS A 669 42.70 42.09 14.69
N ASP A 670 42.05 42.44 15.80
CA ASP A 670 40.69 42.98 15.91
C ASP A 670 40.45 44.18 14.99
N ARG A 671 39.21 44.31 14.49
CA ARG A 671 38.45 45.56 14.62
C ARG A 671 36.94 45.36 14.45
N LYS A 672 36.23 45.71 15.53
CA LYS A 672 34.80 46.04 15.61
C LYS A 672 34.44 47.20 14.67
N LEU A 673 33.21 47.20 14.12
CA LEU A 673 32.16 48.24 14.25
C LEU A 673 31.01 47.90 13.25
N ARG A 674 29.83 47.50 13.75
CA ARG A 674 28.58 48.31 13.83
C ARG A 674 27.99 48.78 12.47
N ALA A 675 26.87 48.11 12.12
CA ALA A 675 25.61 48.49 11.45
C ALA A 675 25.26 49.99 11.25
N PRO A 676 24.08 50.35 10.67
CA PRO A 676 23.33 49.83 9.50
C PRO A 676 22.93 50.99 8.53
N ILE A 677 22.40 50.70 7.34
CA ILE A 677 21.63 51.69 6.55
C ILE A 677 20.39 51.03 5.92
N GLN A 678 19.22 51.61 6.24
CA GLN A 678 17.93 51.45 5.59
C GLN A 678 17.88 52.25 4.27
N GLY A 679 17.06 51.81 3.30
CA GLY A 679 16.27 52.74 2.48
C GLY A 679 16.28 52.53 0.96
N LEU A 680 15.10 52.18 0.45
CA LEU A 680 14.46 52.70 -0.79
C LEU A 680 15.10 52.37 -2.15
N ASN A 681 14.57 51.32 -2.80
CA ASN A 681 13.67 51.41 -3.95
C ASN A 681 13.21 50.01 -4.39
#